data_AF-A0A7K7FSJ4-F1
#
_entry.id   AF-A0A7K7FSJ4-F1
#
_cell.length_a   1.000
_cell.length_b   1.000
_cell.length_c   1.000
_cell.angle_alpha   90.00
_cell.angle_beta   90.00
_cell.angle_gamma   90.00
#
_symmetry.space_group_name_H-M   'P 1'
#
loop_
_entity.id
_entity.type
_entity.pdbx_description
1 polymer ?
#
loop_
_entity_poly.entity_id
_entity_poly.type
_entity_poly.pdbx_seq_one_letter_code
_entity_poly.pdbx_strand_id
1 'polypeptide(L)'
;MDLRPCSLLLLWTLVVALALLAQEVLAQRIYTNTWAVLVPAGPQEADRLARKHGFLNLGPIFGDYYHFRHSGVVKRSLSPHQPWHSRLAREPQVQWLEQQVAKRRTKRDVFMEPTDPKFPQQWYLVSARQGLCSHDRKFWGGGCDTQGMAAAASRAGREEEGLRQLPAGAQPCAAPASSEHTWSCFDCRHGTRCAGEVAAVANNGICGVGVAYNARIGGVRMLDGEVTDAVEAHSLGLNPNHIHIYSASWGPEDDGKTVDGPARLAEEAFFRGVSQGRGGLGSIFVWASGNGGREHDSCNCDGYTNSIYTLSISSTTQYGNVPWYSEACSSTLATTYSSGNQNEKQIVTTDLRQKCTESHTGTSASAPLAAGIIALALEANKNLTWRDMQHLVVQTSKPAHLNANDWVTNGVGRKVSHSYGYGLLDAGAMVSLAKNWTTVGPQRKCVIDVLTEPKDIGKRLEVRRKVDACLGKANYISRLEHAQARLTLSYNRRGDLAIHLVSPMGTRSTLLAARPHDFSADGFNDWAFMTTHSWDEDPSGEWVLEIENTSDANNYGTLTKFTLVLYGTATDSPNLSNQLESSGCKTLTPSQTCVGECGADGEGMEMPSAGSLPTCADPVFPAVCEEGYYLHQKSCLKHCPPGFAPGVQSTHYNLENSVEPITPHLCLPCHPSCATCVGPGPNQCLTCPAHSHFSSLDLSCSHQTQSSRASPALADGEGLAEAPPPANLPVLIASLSCVLIVVIFVTIFLVLQARSGFSLRGVKVYALDSGIISYKGLPSDIWQEEGPSESDGEDYEAHSERTAFIRDQSAL
;
A
#
# COMPACT_ATOMS: atom_id res chain seq x y z
N MET A 1 28.31 -47.13 16.23
CA MET A 1 28.07 -47.80 14.93
C MET A 1 28.56 -46.85 13.85
N ASP A 2 29.76 -47.11 13.32
CA ASP A 2 30.39 -46.29 12.29
C ASP A 2 29.66 -46.48 10.97
N LEU A 3 28.81 -45.51 10.62
CA LEU A 3 28.29 -45.40 9.26
C LEU A 3 29.42 -44.90 8.37
N ARG A 4 30.07 -45.87 7.71
CA ARG A 4 31.18 -45.65 6.78
C ARG A 4 30.79 -44.62 5.71
N PRO A 5 31.74 -43.80 5.22
CA PRO A 5 31.49 -42.79 4.16
C PRO A 5 30.82 -43.33 2.89
N CYS A 6 30.88 -44.65 2.63
CA CYS A 6 30.09 -45.30 1.58
C CYS A 6 28.57 -45.17 1.75
N SER A 7 28.04 -45.15 2.98
CA SER A 7 26.60 -45.10 3.24
C SER A 7 26.01 -43.71 2.95
N LEU A 8 26.79 -42.64 3.19
CA LEU A 8 26.41 -41.26 2.84
C LEU A 8 26.45 -41.03 1.33
N LEU A 9 27.45 -41.59 0.63
CA LEU A 9 27.51 -41.59 -0.83
C LEU A 9 26.31 -42.32 -1.46
N LEU A 10 25.95 -43.49 -0.93
CA LEU A 10 24.76 -44.24 -1.37
C LEU A 10 23.48 -43.45 -1.17
N LEU A 11 23.31 -42.80 -0.01
CA LEU A 11 22.12 -41.98 0.26
C LEU A 11 22.03 -40.78 -0.69
N TRP A 12 23.16 -40.11 -0.96
CA TRP A 12 23.20 -38.96 -1.86
C TRP A 12 22.91 -39.37 -3.30
N THR A 13 23.45 -40.51 -3.76
CA THR A 13 23.10 -41.07 -5.07
C THR A 13 21.63 -41.46 -5.17
N LEU A 14 21.02 -41.97 -4.10
CA LEU A 14 19.61 -42.32 -4.06
C LEU A 14 18.72 -41.07 -4.12
N VAL A 15 19.08 -40.00 -3.41
CA VAL A 15 18.34 -38.72 -3.41
C VAL A 15 18.46 -38.03 -4.76
N VAL A 16 19.64 -38.02 -5.39
CA VAL A 16 19.82 -37.46 -6.74
C VAL A 16 19.07 -38.31 -7.78
N ALA A 17 19.08 -39.63 -7.67
CA ALA A 17 18.31 -40.50 -8.54
C ALA A 17 16.79 -40.28 -8.37
N LEU A 18 16.30 -40.12 -7.15
CA LEU A 18 14.90 -39.80 -6.86
C LEU A 18 14.50 -38.41 -7.35
N ALA A 19 15.39 -37.41 -7.24
CA ALA A 19 15.17 -36.06 -7.75
C ALA A 19 15.14 -36.02 -9.30
N LEU A 20 16.01 -36.78 -9.96
CA LEU A 20 16.01 -36.93 -11.41
C LEU A 20 14.77 -37.68 -11.90
N LEU A 21 14.36 -38.75 -11.20
CA LEU A 21 13.10 -39.46 -11.47
C LEU A 21 11.87 -38.56 -11.26
N ALA A 22 11.89 -37.70 -10.23
CA ALA A 22 10.81 -36.73 -9.99
C ALA A 22 10.74 -35.63 -11.09
N GLN A 23 11.89 -35.20 -11.64
CA GLN A 23 11.93 -34.30 -12.79
C GLN A 23 11.37 -34.93 -14.07
N GLU A 24 11.59 -36.23 -14.30
CA GLU A 24 10.98 -36.94 -15.44
C GLU A 24 9.45 -37.12 -15.29
N VAL A 25 8.96 -37.32 -14.06
CA VAL A 25 7.52 -37.46 -13.77
C VAL A 25 6.75 -36.16 -14.03
N LEU A 26 7.38 -34.99 -13.88
CA LEU A 26 6.75 -33.69 -14.13
C LEU A 26 6.71 -33.28 -15.62
N ALA A 27 7.39 -34.00 -16.50
CA ALA A 27 7.49 -33.70 -17.94
C ALA A 27 6.83 -34.78 -18.82
N GLN A 28 5.69 -35.34 -18.41
CA GLN A 28 4.99 -36.37 -19.20
C GLN A 28 4.49 -35.81 -20.56
N ARG A 29 5.16 -36.19 -21.64
CA ARG A 29 4.74 -35.90 -23.02
C ARG A 29 3.64 -36.88 -23.44
N ILE A 30 2.45 -36.37 -23.76
CA ILE A 30 1.34 -37.20 -24.28
C ILE A 30 1.44 -37.25 -25.81
N TYR A 31 1.90 -38.36 -26.35
CA TYR A 31 1.96 -38.62 -27.79
C TYR A 31 0.58 -38.92 -28.36
N THR A 32 0.31 -38.42 -29.57
CA THR A 32 -0.96 -38.65 -30.29
C THR A 32 -0.80 -39.70 -31.39
N ASN A 33 -1.92 -40.16 -31.97
CA ASN A 33 -1.91 -41.04 -33.13
C ASN A 33 -1.74 -40.31 -34.47
N THR A 34 -1.07 -39.15 -34.46
CA THR A 34 -0.86 -38.33 -35.65
C THR A 34 0.60 -37.91 -35.80
N TRP A 35 1.03 -37.66 -37.04
CA TRP A 35 2.38 -37.28 -37.43
C TRP A 35 2.35 -36.07 -38.35
N ALA A 36 3.28 -35.15 -38.18
CA ALA A 36 3.62 -34.17 -39.20
C ALA A 36 4.75 -34.75 -40.04
N VAL A 37 4.65 -34.67 -41.37
CA VAL A 37 5.57 -35.31 -42.31
C VAL A 37 5.90 -34.33 -43.42
N LEU A 38 7.18 -34.11 -43.70
CA LEU A 38 7.67 -33.29 -44.81
C LEU A 38 7.88 -34.17 -46.05
N VAL A 39 7.11 -33.92 -47.10
CA VAL A 39 7.16 -34.65 -48.37
C VAL A 39 7.26 -33.66 -49.54
N PRO A 40 8.48 -33.24 -49.95
CA PRO A 40 8.67 -32.23 -51.00
C PRO A 40 8.18 -32.62 -52.40
N ALA A 41 7.90 -33.91 -52.62
CA ALA A 41 7.36 -34.42 -53.87
C ALA A 41 5.88 -34.04 -54.10
N GLY A 42 5.25 -33.35 -53.15
CA GLY A 42 3.90 -32.79 -53.30
C GLY A 42 2.77 -33.71 -52.83
N PRO A 43 1.50 -33.25 -52.94
CA PRO A 43 0.36 -33.85 -52.26
C PRO A 43 -0.01 -35.25 -52.77
N GLN A 44 0.18 -35.52 -54.06
CA GLN A 44 -0.09 -36.84 -54.64
C GLN A 44 0.83 -37.91 -54.04
N GLU A 45 2.09 -37.56 -53.79
CA GLU A 45 3.06 -38.47 -53.18
C GLU A 45 2.80 -38.66 -51.69
N ALA A 46 2.39 -37.61 -50.98
CA ALA A 46 1.95 -37.70 -49.59
C ALA A 46 0.74 -38.64 -49.44
N ASP A 47 -0.26 -38.56 -50.33
CA ASP A 47 -1.42 -39.48 -50.33
C ASP A 47 -1.04 -40.92 -50.66
N ARG A 48 -0.06 -41.10 -51.54
CA ARG A 48 0.49 -42.42 -51.88
C ARG A 48 1.21 -43.03 -50.67
N LEU A 49 2.06 -42.26 -50.00
CA LEU A 49 2.80 -42.68 -48.80
C LEU A 49 1.87 -42.99 -47.64
N ALA A 50 0.86 -42.15 -47.41
CA ALA A 50 -0.12 -42.37 -46.36
C ALA A 50 -0.85 -43.71 -46.58
N ARG A 51 -1.39 -43.94 -47.79
CA ARG A 51 -2.07 -45.21 -48.14
C ARG A 51 -1.15 -46.42 -48.06
N LYS A 52 0.08 -46.31 -48.55
CA LYS A 52 1.10 -47.39 -48.51
C LYS A 52 1.33 -47.90 -47.09
N HIS A 53 1.35 -47.00 -46.11
CA HIS A 53 1.66 -47.32 -44.71
C HIS A 53 0.44 -47.37 -43.79
N GLY A 54 -0.79 -47.36 -44.33
CA GLY A 54 -2.01 -47.45 -43.54
C GLY A 54 -2.37 -46.16 -42.76
N PHE A 55 -1.79 -45.03 -43.14
CA PHE A 55 -2.14 -43.71 -42.64
C PHE A 55 -3.24 -43.06 -43.49
N LEU A 56 -4.05 -42.24 -42.84
CA LEU A 56 -4.92 -41.28 -43.48
C LEU A 56 -4.19 -39.94 -43.57
N ASN A 57 -4.01 -39.41 -44.79
CA ASN A 57 -3.55 -38.04 -44.97
C ASN A 57 -4.73 -37.08 -44.68
N LEU A 58 -4.56 -36.21 -43.70
CA LEU A 58 -5.56 -35.19 -43.32
C LEU A 58 -5.40 -33.89 -44.11
N GLY A 59 -4.38 -33.81 -44.97
CA GLY A 59 -4.09 -32.66 -45.83
C GLY A 59 -2.80 -31.93 -45.44
N PRO A 60 -2.46 -30.87 -46.19
CA PRO A 60 -1.29 -30.05 -45.93
C PRO A 60 -1.47 -29.21 -44.65
N ILE A 61 -0.38 -29.05 -43.89
CA ILE A 61 -0.28 -28.14 -42.75
C ILE A 61 0.16 -26.75 -43.27
N PHE A 62 1.28 -26.71 -43.98
CA PHE A 62 1.79 -25.57 -44.75
C PHE A 62 2.90 -26.06 -45.69
N GLY A 63 3.01 -25.48 -46.90
CA GLY A 63 4.00 -25.90 -47.89
C GLY A 63 3.96 -27.42 -48.14
N ASP A 64 5.12 -28.05 -48.03
CA ASP A 64 5.30 -29.50 -48.25
C ASP A 64 5.12 -30.35 -46.97
N TYR A 65 4.60 -29.76 -45.88
CA TYR A 65 4.29 -30.49 -44.65
C TYR A 65 2.86 -31.01 -44.67
N TYR A 66 2.68 -32.29 -44.35
CA TYR A 66 1.39 -33.00 -44.35
C TYR A 66 1.08 -33.61 -42.99
N HIS A 67 -0.21 -33.71 -42.66
CA HIS A 67 -0.68 -34.26 -41.39
C HIS A 67 -1.22 -35.68 -41.56
N PHE A 68 -0.49 -36.68 -41.08
CA PHE A 68 -0.88 -38.09 -41.19
C PHE A 68 -1.52 -38.58 -39.89
N ARG A 69 -2.53 -39.44 -39.98
CA ARG A 69 -3.19 -40.11 -38.84
C ARG A 69 -3.22 -41.62 -39.05
N HIS A 70 -2.87 -42.39 -38.03
CA HIS A 70 -2.97 -43.85 -38.07
C HIS A 70 -4.11 -44.35 -37.16
N SER A 71 -5.07 -45.10 -37.71
CA SER A 71 -6.23 -45.62 -36.96
C SER A 71 -5.84 -46.72 -35.97
N GLY A 72 -4.82 -47.53 -36.31
CA GLY A 72 -4.28 -48.59 -35.44
C GLY A 72 -3.37 -48.11 -34.31
N VAL A 73 -3.23 -46.80 -34.10
CA VAL A 73 -2.45 -46.23 -32.98
C VAL A 73 -3.41 -45.51 -32.03
N VAL A 74 -3.24 -45.75 -30.73
CA VAL A 74 -4.09 -45.14 -29.68
C VAL A 74 -3.96 -43.62 -29.69
N LYS A 75 -5.09 -42.93 -29.50
CA LYS A 75 -5.18 -41.45 -29.62
C LYS A 75 -4.29 -40.70 -28.62
N ARG A 76 -3.97 -41.31 -27.47
CA ARG A 76 -3.11 -40.75 -26.42
C ARG A 76 -2.21 -41.86 -25.86
N SER A 77 -0.91 -41.62 -25.81
CA SER A 77 0.10 -42.55 -25.29
C SER A 77 1.15 -41.78 -24.49
N LEU A 78 1.72 -42.42 -23.46
CA LEU A 78 2.85 -41.87 -22.69
C LEU A 78 4.21 -42.17 -23.37
N SER A 79 4.22 -43.04 -24.38
CA SER A 79 5.41 -43.41 -25.15
C SER A 79 5.21 -43.19 -26.66
N PRO A 80 6.27 -42.83 -27.40
CA PRO A 80 6.21 -42.67 -28.85
C PRO A 80 6.03 -44.02 -29.54
N HIS A 81 5.31 -44.03 -30.65
CA HIS A 81 5.01 -45.24 -31.41
C HIS A 81 6.12 -45.53 -32.44
N GLN A 82 7.21 -46.14 -31.97
CA GLN A 82 8.42 -46.39 -32.75
C GLN A 82 8.23 -47.21 -34.05
N PRO A 83 7.43 -48.30 -34.09
CA PRO A 83 7.33 -49.12 -35.29
C PRO A 83 6.84 -48.37 -36.54
N TRP A 84 5.76 -47.59 -36.39
CA TRP A 84 5.20 -46.79 -37.48
C TRP A 84 6.04 -45.56 -37.81
N HIS A 85 6.60 -44.91 -36.80
CA HIS A 85 7.54 -43.79 -36.99
C HIS A 85 8.76 -44.24 -37.82
N SER A 86 9.38 -45.37 -37.47
CA SER A 86 10.53 -45.93 -38.19
C SER A 86 10.19 -46.45 -39.60
N ARG A 87 8.93 -46.81 -39.88
CA ARG A 87 8.49 -47.21 -41.23
C ARG A 87 8.39 -46.01 -42.16
N LEU A 88 7.74 -44.92 -41.71
CA LEU A 88 7.68 -43.68 -42.48
C LEU A 88 9.06 -43.03 -42.66
N ALA A 89 9.92 -43.07 -41.62
CA ALA A 89 11.28 -42.53 -41.67
C ALA A 89 12.19 -43.20 -42.71
N ARG A 90 11.87 -44.42 -43.15
CA ARG A 90 12.65 -45.17 -44.15
C ARG A 90 12.25 -44.87 -45.59
N GLU A 91 11.18 -44.10 -45.81
CA GLU A 91 10.78 -43.70 -47.16
C GLU A 91 11.68 -42.56 -47.65
N PRO A 92 12.34 -42.70 -48.82
CA PRO A 92 13.27 -41.67 -49.31
C PRO A 92 12.61 -40.32 -49.62
N GLN A 93 11.28 -40.32 -49.81
CA GLN A 93 10.49 -39.11 -50.03
C GLN A 93 10.12 -38.37 -48.74
N VAL A 94 10.32 -38.98 -47.57
CA VAL A 94 10.06 -38.36 -46.27
C VAL A 94 11.35 -37.74 -45.75
N GLN A 95 11.48 -36.42 -45.86
CA GLN A 95 12.69 -35.72 -45.40
C GLN A 95 12.69 -35.46 -43.90
N TRP A 96 11.50 -35.32 -43.32
CA TRP A 96 11.33 -35.09 -41.90
C TRP A 96 9.99 -35.64 -41.43
N LEU A 97 9.93 -36.15 -40.22
CA LEU A 97 8.69 -36.53 -39.58
C LEU A 97 8.77 -36.38 -38.07
N GLU A 98 7.63 -36.06 -37.45
CA GLU A 98 7.51 -36.00 -36.00
C GLU A 98 6.12 -36.50 -35.57
N GLN A 99 6.10 -37.44 -34.63
CA GLN A 99 4.85 -37.84 -33.98
C GLN A 99 4.36 -36.68 -33.10
N GLN A 100 3.13 -36.24 -33.32
CA GLN A 100 2.61 -35.05 -32.67
C GLN A 100 2.36 -35.32 -31.18
N VAL A 101 2.91 -34.44 -30.34
CA VAL A 101 2.69 -34.43 -28.89
C VAL A 101 1.62 -33.41 -28.56
N ALA A 102 0.64 -33.81 -27.74
CA ALA A 102 -0.40 -32.91 -27.26
C ALA A 102 0.24 -31.82 -26.40
N LYS A 103 0.22 -30.57 -26.89
CA LYS A 103 0.64 -29.40 -26.12
C LYS A 103 -0.51 -28.97 -25.20
N ARG A 104 -0.24 -28.76 -23.92
CA ARG A 104 -1.18 -28.10 -23.00
C ARG A 104 -1.23 -26.61 -23.34
N ARG A 105 -2.38 -26.14 -23.82
CA ARG A 105 -2.63 -24.72 -24.14
C ARG A 105 -3.86 -24.28 -23.35
N THR A 106 -3.75 -23.18 -22.62
CA THR A 106 -4.87 -22.51 -21.95
C THR A 106 -5.35 -21.37 -22.85
N LYS A 107 -6.66 -21.14 -22.95
CA LYS A 107 -7.24 -20.02 -23.70
C LYS A 107 -6.86 -18.71 -22.99
N ARG A 108 -6.42 -17.69 -23.73
CA ARG A 108 -6.15 -16.35 -23.15
C ARG A 108 -7.47 -15.68 -22.77
N ASP A 109 -7.55 -15.27 -21.51
CA ASP A 109 -8.41 -14.27 -20.86
C ASP A 109 -9.85 -14.17 -21.36
N VAL A 110 -10.69 -15.08 -20.89
CA VAL A 110 -12.11 -14.81 -20.67
C VAL A 110 -12.30 -14.79 -19.16
N PHE A 111 -12.65 -13.65 -18.59
CA PHE A 111 -13.01 -13.55 -17.18
C PHE A 111 -14.06 -14.60 -16.84
N MET A 112 -13.71 -15.49 -15.92
CA MET A 112 -14.67 -16.37 -15.27
C MET A 112 -14.96 -15.78 -13.90
N GLU A 113 -16.23 -15.51 -13.63
CA GLU A 113 -16.69 -15.16 -12.29
C GLU A 113 -16.25 -16.25 -11.28
N PRO A 114 -15.89 -15.87 -10.05
CA PRO A 114 -15.60 -16.81 -8.98
C PRO A 114 -16.61 -17.93 -8.86
N THR A 115 -16.11 -19.14 -8.63
CA THR A 115 -16.94 -20.33 -8.44
C THR A 115 -17.26 -20.63 -6.98
N ASP A 116 -16.88 -19.74 -6.06
CA ASP A 116 -17.00 -19.96 -4.61
C ASP A 116 -18.46 -19.95 -4.13
N PRO A 117 -18.83 -20.84 -3.18
CA PRO A 117 -20.22 -21.13 -2.85
C PRO A 117 -21.01 -19.95 -2.28
N LYS A 118 -20.34 -18.96 -1.69
CA LYS A 118 -20.94 -17.76 -1.10
C LYS A 118 -20.72 -16.49 -1.92
N PHE A 119 -20.04 -16.56 -3.07
CA PHE A 119 -19.87 -15.42 -3.97
C PHE A 119 -21.20 -14.81 -4.44
N PRO A 120 -22.26 -15.58 -4.76
CA PRO A 120 -23.57 -15.01 -5.10
C PRO A 120 -24.23 -14.21 -3.97
N GLN A 121 -23.85 -14.45 -2.72
CA GLN A 121 -24.34 -13.76 -1.53
C GLN A 121 -23.54 -12.47 -1.24
N GLN A 122 -22.34 -12.31 -1.82
CA GLN A 122 -21.53 -11.09 -1.76
C GLN A 122 -22.10 -10.00 -2.68
N TRP A 123 -23.29 -9.52 -2.33
CA TRP A 123 -24.08 -8.56 -3.08
C TRP A 123 -23.36 -7.23 -3.35
N TYR A 124 -22.44 -6.86 -2.47
CA TYR A 124 -21.62 -5.65 -2.55
C TYR A 124 -20.48 -5.78 -3.59
N LEU A 125 -20.15 -6.99 -4.04
CA LEU A 125 -19.27 -7.25 -5.20
C LEU A 125 -20.08 -7.51 -6.48
N VAL A 126 -21.25 -8.12 -6.33
CA VAL A 126 -22.07 -8.65 -7.42
C VAL A 126 -23.51 -8.14 -7.32
N SER A 127 -23.77 -6.86 -7.62
CA SER A 127 -25.16 -6.42 -7.76
C SER A 127 -25.60 -6.41 -9.23
N ALA A 128 -26.51 -7.35 -9.55
CA ALA A 128 -27.21 -7.51 -10.82
C ALA A 128 -28.43 -6.57 -11.00
N ARG A 129 -28.69 -5.69 -10.04
CA ARG A 129 -29.75 -4.67 -10.13
C ARG A 129 -29.12 -3.30 -10.23
N GLN A 130 -29.31 -2.67 -11.40
CA GLN A 130 -28.98 -1.28 -11.73
C GLN A 130 -27.51 -0.90 -11.55
N GLY A 131 -26.74 -0.90 -12.64
CA GLY A 131 -25.69 0.10 -12.98
C GLY A 131 -24.59 0.53 -11.99
N LEU A 132 -24.55 0.05 -10.75
CA LEU A 132 -23.81 0.67 -9.63
C LEU A 132 -22.59 -0.09 -9.14
N CYS A 133 -22.56 -1.40 -9.38
CA CYS A 133 -21.34 -2.22 -9.27
C CYS A 133 -21.08 -2.97 -10.58
N SER A 134 -21.61 -2.46 -11.70
CA SER A 134 -21.46 -3.09 -13.02
C SER A 134 -20.04 -2.95 -13.61
N HIS A 135 -19.11 -2.29 -12.92
CA HIS A 135 -17.76 -2.03 -13.42
C HIS A 135 -16.68 -2.96 -12.85
N ASP A 136 -16.86 -3.58 -11.68
CA ASP A 136 -15.92 -4.60 -11.16
C ASP A 136 -15.90 -5.85 -12.05
N ARG A 137 -17.03 -6.14 -12.73
CA ARG A 137 -17.13 -7.23 -13.72
C ARG A 137 -16.28 -7.01 -14.97
N LYS A 138 -16.02 -5.75 -15.37
CA LYS A 138 -15.14 -5.46 -16.52
C LYS A 138 -13.67 -5.55 -16.14
N PHE A 139 -13.35 -5.50 -14.85
CA PHE A 139 -11.97 -5.39 -14.37
C PHE A 139 -11.26 -6.73 -14.23
N TRP A 140 -11.95 -7.77 -13.74
CA TRP A 140 -11.38 -9.12 -13.71
C TRP A 140 -11.18 -9.69 -15.14
N GLY A 141 -11.79 -9.07 -16.16
CA GLY A 141 -11.50 -9.31 -17.59
C GLY A 141 -10.38 -8.48 -18.19
N GLY A 142 -9.79 -7.55 -17.43
CA GLY A 142 -8.74 -6.64 -17.86
C GLY A 142 -7.31 -7.05 -17.47
N GLY A 143 -7.11 -8.25 -16.90
CA GLY A 143 -5.77 -8.80 -16.63
C GLY A 143 -5.02 -8.17 -15.46
N CYS A 144 -5.72 -7.64 -14.46
CA CYS A 144 -5.11 -7.22 -13.19
C CYS A 144 -5.39 -8.30 -12.12
N ASP A 145 -4.55 -9.33 -12.14
CA ASP A 145 -4.44 -10.31 -11.07
C ASP A 145 -3.44 -9.80 -10.04
N THR A 146 -3.91 -9.37 -8.84
CA THR A 146 -3.10 -8.79 -7.73
C THR A 146 -1.91 -9.62 -7.26
N GLN A 147 -0.84 -9.73 -8.05
CA GLN A 147 0.41 -10.37 -7.61
C GLN A 147 1.30 -9.37 -6.85
N GLY A 148 1.42 -9.58 -5.53
CA GLY A 148 2.54 -9.07 -4.74
C GLY A 148 2.27 -7.86 -3.84
N MET A 149 1.05 -7.35 -3.72
CA MET A 149 0.70 -6.32 -2.71
C MET A 149 0.43 -6.96 -1.35
N ALA A 150 0.85 -6.33 -0.25
CA ALA A 150 0.60 -6.80 1.12
C ALA A 150 -0.27 -5.76 1.86
N ALA A 151 -1.48 -6.16 2.24
CA ALA A 151 -2.35 -5.44 3.17
C ALA A 151 -2.21 -6.05 4.58
N ALA A 152 -2.26 -5.24 5.62
CA ALA A 152 -2.31 -5.72 6.99
C ALA A 152 -3.61 -5.25 7.65
N ALA A 153 -4.36 -6.20 8.21
CA ALA A 153 -5.50 -5.93 9.07
C ALA A 153 -5.03 -5.89 10.53
N SER A 154 -5.40 -4.85 11.29
CA SER A 154 -5.04 -4.76 12.71
C SER A 154 -6.18 -5.26 13.61
N ARG A 155 -6.10 -6.52 14.10
CA ARG A 155 -6.49 -7.03 15.46
C ARG A 155 -6.90 -8.52 15.49
N ALA A 156 -6.53 -9.16 16.61
CA ALA A 156 -7.01 -10.38 17.29
C ALA A 156 -7.08 -11.73 16.55
N GLY A 157 -6.24 -12.65 17.02
CA GLY A 157 -6.40 -14.11 16.85
C GLY A 157 -5.51 -14.74 15.79
N ARG A 158 -4.53 -15.54 16.22
CA ARG A 158 -3.80 -16.50 15.37
C ARG A 158 -4.56 -17.82 15.39
N GLU A 159 -5.02 -18.30 14.25
CA GLU A 159 -5.11 -19.74 14.01
C GLU A 159 -4.05 -20.04 12.94
N GLU A 160 -2.91 -20.58 13.39
CA GLU A 160 -1.81 -20.98 12.52
C GLU A 160 -2.15 -22.24 11.68
N GLU A 161 -3.39 -22.75 11.79
CA GLU A 161 -3.94 -23.83 10.99
C GLU A 161 -5.08 -23.38 10.04
N GLY A 162 -5.43 -22.09 10.03
CA GLY A 162 -6.43 -21.47 9.13
C GLY A 162 -5.92 -21.16 7.71
N LEU A 163 -4.72 -21.62 7.36
CA LEU A 163 -3.97 -21.31 6.12
C LEU A 163 -4.54 -21.90 4.82
N ARG A 164 -5.80 -22.38 4.80
CA ARG A 164 -6.43 -22.90 3.56
C ARG A 164 -7.15 -21.86 2.72
N GLN A 165 -7.44 -20.67 3.28
CA GLN A 165 -8.20 -19.60 2.60
C GLN A 165 -7.41 -18.31 2.38
N LEU A 166 -6.16 -18.25 2.83
CA LEU A 166 -5.21 -17.17 2.56
C LEU A 166 -4.21 -17.64 1.50
N PRO A 167 -3.70 -16.78 0.61
CA PRO A 167 -2.75 -17.21 -0.42
C PRO A 167 -1.54 -17.90 0.22
N ALA A 168 -0.91 -18.81 -0.52
CA ALA A 168 0.23 -19.65 -0.11
C ALA A 168 1.52 -18.88 0.29
N GLY A 169 1.43 -17.56 0.52
CA GLY A 169 2.48 -16.67 0.99
C GLY A 169 2.08 -15.83 2.20
N ALA A 170 1.09 -16.23 2.99
CA ALA A 170 0.85 -15.67 4.33
C ALA A 170 2.12 -15.85 5.18
N GLN A 171 2.89 -14.77 5.34
CA GLN A 171 4.14 -14.79 6.11
C GLN A 171 3.84 -14.67 7.61
N PRO A 172 4.39 -15.56 8.46
CA PRO A 172 4.34 -15.40 9.89
C PRO A 172 5.37 -14.34 10.29
N CYS A 173 4.93 -13.17 10.75
CA CYS A 173 5.82 -12.17 11.35
C CYS A 173 5.46 -11.97 12.83
N ALA A 174 6.50 -11.95 13.65
CA ALA A 174 6.53 -12.25 15.08
C ALA A 174 5.88 -11.21 16.00
N ALA A 175 5.22 -11.69 17.05
CA ALA A 175 4.98 -10.93 18.29
C ALA A 175 6.07 -11.29 19.31
N PRO A 176 6.48 -10.38 20.21
CA PRO A 176 7.33 -10.74 21.34
C PRO A 176 6.58 -11.69 22.27
N ALA A 177 7.25 -12.77 22.67
CA ALA A 177 6.70 -13.82 23.50
C ALA A 177 6.52 -13.36 24.95
N SER A 178 5.30 -13.39 25.47
CA SER A 178 5.05 -13.68 26.88
C SER A 178 3.59 -13.98 27.20
N SER A 179 3.39 -15.10 27.89
CA SER A 179 2.20 -15.62 28.58
C SER A 179 1.18 -16.44 27.77
N GLU A 180 1.27 -17.75 28.00
CA GLU A 180 0.29 -18.79 27.68
C GLU A 180 -0.94 -18.66 28.60
N HIS A 181 -1.92 -17.85 28.24
CA HIS A 181 -3.27 -17.97 28.83
C HIS A 181 -4.32 -17.92 27.71
N THR A 182 -4.79 -19.09 27.31
CA THR A 182 -5.91 -19.25 26.39
C THR A 182 -7.23 -18.98 27.12
N TRP A 183 -7.58 -17.70 27.25
CA TRP A 183 -8.97 -17.32 27.53
C TRP A 183 -9.75 -17.32 26.21
N SER A 184 -10.96 -17.90 26.22
CA SER A 184 -11.84 -17.92 25.05
C SER A 184 -12.33 -16.50 24.73
N CYS A 185 -11.65 -15.83 23.81
CA CYS A 185 -12.01 -14.51 23.33
C CYS A 185 -13.14 -14.59 22.28
N PHE A 186 -14.35 -14.15 22.64
CA PHE A 186 -15.49 -14.00 21.72
C PHE A 186 -15.26 -12.88 20.68
N ASP A 187 -14.34 -11.94 20.94
CA ASP A 187 -13.99 -10.78 20.09
C ASP A 187 -12.89 -11.04 19.05
N CYS A 188 -12.23 -12.20 19.10
CA CYS A 188 -11.10 -12.51 18.24
C CYS A 188 -11.51 -12.94 16.82
N ARG A 189 -12.80 -12.83 16.49
CA ARG A 189 -13.36 -13.07 15.15
C ARG A 189 -13.23 -11.87 14.23
N HIS A 190 -13.11 -10.66 14.79
CA HIS A 190 -13.22 -9.42 14.03
C HIS A 190 -12.15 -9.31 12.93
N GLY A 191 -10.87 -9.46 13.27
CA GLY A 191 -9.80 -9.34 12.28
C GLY A 191 -9.84 -10.41 11.19
N THR A 192 -10.25 -11.64 11.53
CA THR A 192 -10.44 -12.72 10.55
C THR A 192 -11.54 -12.38 9.55
N ARG A 193 -12.62 -11.73 9.99
CA ARG A 193 -13.70 -11.26 9.10
C ARG A 193 -13.20 -10.17 8.15
N CYS A 194 -12.53 -9.15 8.69
CA CYS A 194 -11.94 -8.06 7.90
C CYS A 194 -10.89 -8.57 6.89
N ALA A 195 -10.05 -9.53 7.28
CA ALA A 195 -9.03 -10.11 6.41
C ALA A 195 -9.65 -10.82 5.19
N GLY A 196 -10.77 -11.52 5.39
CA GLY A 196 -11.50 -12.19 4.31
C GLY A 196 -12.10 -11.23 3.29
N GLU A 197 -12.59 -10.07 3.74
CA GLU A 197 -13.14 -9.04 2.85
C GLU A 197 -12.06 -8.47 1.91
N VAL A 198 -10.83 -8.32 2.41
CA VAL A 198 -9.72 -7.84 1.60
C VAL A 198 -9.23 -8.92 0.64
N ALA A 199 -8.94 -10.14 1.13
CA ALA A 199 -8.12 -11.10 0.39
C ALA A 199 -8.50 -12.58 0.59
N ALA A 200 -9.77 -12.91 0.86
CA ALA A 200 -10.20 -14.32 0.78
C ALA A 200 -9.93 -14.88 -0.62
N VAL A 201 -9.31 -16.06 -0.68
CA VAL A 201 -8.88 -16.70 -1.93
C VAL A 201 -10.10 -17.06 -2.80
N ALA A 202 -10.03 -16.70 -4.08
CA ALA A 202 -11.04 -17.07 -5.07
C ALA A 202 -10.80 -18.47 -5.69
N ASN A 203 -11.86 -19.07 -6.20
CA ASN A 203 -11.91 -20.34 -6.93
C ASN A 203 -11.34 -21.54 -6.15
N ASN A 204 -11.57 -21.58 -4.85
CA ASN A 204 -11.15 -22.69 -3.99
C ASN A 204 -12.33 -23.54 -3.47
N GLY A 205 -13.57 -23.11 -3.73
CA GLY A 205 -14.78 -23.82 -3.32
C GLY A 205 -15.16 -23.61 -1.85
N ILE A 206 -14.64 -22.56 -1.21
CA ILE A 206 -14.81 -22.27 0.22
C ILE A 206 -15.32 -20.83 0.39
N CYS A 207 -16.39 -20.63 1.18
CA CYS A 207 -16.95 -19.31 1.50
C CYS A 207 -17.13 -18.42 0.25
N GLY A 208 -16.67 -17.16 0.29
CA GLY A 208 -16.69 -16.20 -0.82
C GLY A 208 -15.27 -15.75 -1.21
N VAL A 209 -15.15 -14.55 -1.77
CA VAL A 209 -13.88 -13.99 -2.25
C VAL A 209 -13.58 -12.62 -1.64
N GLY A 210 -12.30 -12.29 -1.49
CA GLY A 210 -11.88 -10.93 -1.13
C GLY A 210 -11.93 -10.00 -2.34
N VAL A 211 -12.05 -8.70 -2.09
CA VAL A 211 -11.99 -7.66 -3.13
C VAL A 211 -10.69 -7.77 -3.93
N ALA A 212 -9.57 -7.97 -3.24
CA ALA A 212 -8.24 -8.18 -3.79
C ALA A 212 -7.75 -9.61 -3.49
N TYR A 213 -8.46 -10.61 -4.03
CA TYR A 213 -8.28 -12.04 -3.74
C TYR A 213 -6.89 -12.63 -4.05
N ASN A 214 -6.02 -11.96 -4.81
CA ASN A 214 -4.62 -12.38 -4.99
C ASN A 214 -3.63 -11.58 -4.11
N ALA A 215 -4.08 -10.54 -3.41
CA ALA A 215 -3.24 -9.77 -2.50
C ALA A 215 -2.80 -10.62 -1.30
N ARG A 216 -1.61 -10.33 -0.77
CA ARG A 216 -1.15 -10.89 0.49
C ARG A 216 -1.84 -10.15 1.63
N ILE A 217 -2.23 -10.89 2.66
CA ILE A 217 -2.87 -10.34 3.85
C ILE A 217 -2.11 -10.80 5.11
N GLY A 218 -1.93 -9.87 6.04
CA GLY A 218 -1.33 -10.10 7.35
C GLY A 218 -2.23 -9.58 8.47
N GLY A 219 -1.93 -9.98 9.71
CA GLY A 219 -2.69 -9.59 10.90
C GLY A 219 -1.79 -9.04 12.00
N VAL A 220 -2.18 -7.91 12.62
CA VAL A 220 -1.51 -7.37 13.82
C VAL A 220 -2.42 -7.54 15.03
N ARG A 221 -2.06 -8.40 15.99
CA ARG A 221 -2.84 -8.55 17.25
C ARG A 221 -2.33 -7.53 18.26
N MET A 222 -3.05 -6.42 18.39
CA MET A 222 -2.64 -5.32 19.27
C MET A 222 -3.69 -4.87 20.28
N LEU A 223 -4.96 -5.15 20.02
CA LEU A 223 -5.99 -4.72 20.96
C LEU A 223 -6.51 -5.85 21.88
N ASP A 224 -6.10 -7.12 21.70
CA ASP A 224 -6.49 -8.21 22.61
C ASP A 224 -5.65 -8.20 23.91
N GLY A 225 -5.83 -7.13 24.67
CA GLY A 225 -5.03 -6.74 25.84
C GLY A 225 -5.18 -5.24 26.12
N GLU A 226 -4.40 -4.72 27.07
CA GLU A 226 -4.32 -3.28 27.31
C GLU A 226 -3.71 -2.57 26.10
N VAL A 227 -4.40 -1.54 25.61
CA VAL A 227 -3.99 -0.75 24.46
C VAL A 227 -3.40 0.55 24.95
N THR A 228 -2.10 0.70 24.75
CA THR A 228 -1.34 1.90 25.14
C THR A 228 -0.83 2.61 23.89
N ASP A 229 -0.48 3.89 24.01
CA ASP A 229 0.14 4.69 22.94
C ASP A 229 1.32 3.97 22.26
N ALA A 230 2.15 3.26 23.05
CA ALA A 230 3.26 2.48 22.52
C ALA A 230 2.82 1.26 21.68
N VAL A 231 1.74 0.57 22.09
CA VAL A 231 1.16 -0.56 21.36
C VAL A 231 0.58 -0.10 20.03
N GLU A 232 -0.12 1.03 20.04
CA GLU A 232 -0.66 1.66 18.82
C GLU A 232 0.47 2.08 17.87
N ALA A 233 1.46 2.83 18.37
CA ALA A 233 2.60 3.30 17.59
C ALA A 233 3.41 2.15 16.96
N HIS A 234 3.67 1.09 17.73
CA HIS A 234 4.37 -0.10 17.22
C HIS A 234 3.56 -0.80 16.12
N SER A 235 2.23 -0.85 16.27
CA SER A 235 1.33 -1.48 15.30
C SER A 235 1.23 -0.69 13.99
N LEU A 236 1.07 0.62 14.09
CA LEU A 236 1.05 1.55 12.95
C LEU A 236 2.40 1.61 12.23
N GLY A 237 3.50 1.47 12.97
CA GLY A 237 4.87 1.46 12.47
C GLY A 237 5.40 0.08 12.06
N LEU A 238 4.57 -0.97 12.03
CA LEU A 238 5.04 -2.32 11.73
C LEU A 238 5.44 -2.45 10.26
N ASN A 239 6.69 -2.81 9.98
CA ASN A 239 7.20 -3.15 8.63
C ASN A 239 6.73 -2.20 7.49
N PRO A 240 6.94 -0.87 7.61
CA PRO A 240 6.34 0.12 6.72
C PRO A 240 6.89 0.10 5.28
N ASN A 241 8.01 -0.59 5.05
CA ASN A 241 8.55 -0.82 3.69
C ASN A 241 8.05 -2.11 3.04
N HIS A 242 7.28 -2.92 3.77
CA HIS A 242 6.69 -4.16 3.27
C HIS A 242 5.17 -4.08 3.19
N ILE A 243 4.54 -3.55 4.24
CA ILE A 243 3.10 -3.34 4.32
C ILE A 243 2.76 -2.06 3.55
N HIS A 244 1.78 -2.16 2.64
CA HIS A 244 1.38 -1.02 1.83
C HIS A 244 0.17 -0.29 2.44
N ILE A 245 -0.79 -1.08 2.92
CA ILE A 245 -2.09 -0.62 3.40
C ILE A 245 -2.30 -1.21 4.80
N TYR A 246 -2.69 -0.36 5.73
CA TYR A 246 -3.13 -0.73 7.07
C TYR A 246 -4.64 -0.49 7.14
N SER A 247 -5.40 -1.47 7.57
CA SER A 247 -6.85 -1.33 7.78
C SER A 247 -7.15 -1.45 9.28
N ALA A 248 -7.81 -0.43 9.81
CA ALA A 248 -8.16 -0.30 11.21
C ALA A 248 -9.59 0.23 11.38
N SER A 249 -10.20 -0.12 12.51
CA SER A 249 -11.57 0.24 12.86
C SER A 249 -11.72 0.41 14.37
N TRP A 250 -10.66 0.93 14.99
CA TRP A 250 -10.57 1.17 16.42
C TRP A 250 -10.29 2.65 16.65
N GLY A 251 -10.67 3.14 17.82
CA GLY A 251 -10.58 4.54 18.19
C GLY A 251 -11.08 4.69 19.63
N PRO A 252 -11.49 5.90 20.02
CA PRO A 252 -12.18 6.14 21.29
C PRO A 252 -13.49 5.34 21.40
N GLU A 253 -14.12 5.38 22.57
CA GLU A 253 -15.44 4.77 22.75
C GLU A 253 -16.50 5.57 21.98
N ASP A 254 -17.28 4.87 21.14
CA ASP A 254 -18.34 5.44 20.28
C ASP A 254 -19.62 5.76 21.10
N ASP A 255 -19.48 6.53 22.18
CA ASP A 255 -20.50 6.76 23.20
C ASP A 255 -21.19 8.14 23.11
N GLY A 256 -20.88 8.93 22.07
CA GLY A 256 -21.48 10.25 21.88
C GLY A 256 -20.99 11.31 22.87
N LYS A 257 -19.94 11.04 23.65
CA LYS A 257 -19.42 11.98 24.66
C LYS A 257 -17.90 12.07 24.70
N THR A 258 -17.20 11.03 24.29
CA THR A 258 -15.75 10.99 24.30
C THR A 258 -15.15 11.92 23.26
N VAL A 259 -14.01 12.55 23.58
CA VAL A 259 -13.17 13.30 22.65
C VAL A 259 -11.75 12.85 22.94
N ASP A 260 -11.18 12.05 22.05
CA ASP A 260 -9.86 11.47 22.23
C ASP A 260 -9.24 11.08 20.87
N GLY A 261 -7.94 10.87 20.83
CA GLY A 261 -7.22 10.63 19.58
C GLY A 261 -5.85 10.02 19.80
N PRO A 262 -5.03 9.91 18.75
CA PRO A 262 -3.68 9.39 18.88
C PRO A 262 -2.88 10.25 19.85
N ALA A 263 -2.31 9.60 20.86
CA ALA A 263 -1.31 10.20 21.70
C ALA A 263 0.01 10.39 20.92
N ARG A 264 1.04 10.87 21.60
CA ARG A 264 2.26 11.36 20.95
C ARG A 264 2.93 10.31 20.07
N LEU A 265 3.09 9.07 20.54
CA LEU A 265 3.81 8.05 19.80
C LEU A 265 3.01 7.58 18.59
N ALA A 266 1.69 7.40 18.73
CA ALA A 266 0.80 7.03 17.65
C ALA A 266 0.77 8.10 16.55
N GLU A 267 0.71 9.39 16.91
CA GLU A 267 0.78 10.51 15.96
C GLU A 267 2.14 10.57 15.25
N GLU A 268 3.25 10.39 15.98
CA GLU A 268 4.58 10.27 15.38
C GLU A 268 4.67 9.05 14.42
N ALA A 269 4.00 7.94 14.75
CA ALA A 269 3.95 6.75 13.91
C ALA A 269 3.15 6.99 12.61
N PHE A 270 2.01 7.70 12.68
CA PHE A 270 1.29 8.13 11.47
C PHE A 270 2.18 9.00 10.58
N PHE A 271 2.79 10.04 11.15
CA PHE A 271 3.66 10.95 10.40
C PHE A 271 4.83 10.21 9.74
N ARG A 272 5.51 9.31 10.48
CA ARG A 272 6.59 8.48 9.92
C ARG A 272 6.07 7.52 8.86
N GLY A 273 4.90 6.93 9.06
CA GLY A 273 4.26 6.04 8.10
C GLY A 273 4.02 6.72 6.76
N VAL A 274 3.36 7.88 6.76
CA VAL A 274 3.07 8.63 5.52
C VAL A 274 4.31 9.29 4.89
N SER A 275 5.37 9.54 5.68
CA SER A 275 6.58 10.19 5.18
C SER A 275 7.64 9.22 4.67
N GLN A 276 7.82 8.08 5.35
CA GLN A 276 8.93 7.15 5.10
C GLN A 276 8.46 5.76 4.63
N GLY A 277 7.20 5.40 4.87
CA GLY A 277 6.63 4.13 4.45
C GLY A 277 6.60 3.96 2.93
N ARG A 278 6.55 2.71 2.47
CA ARG A 278 6.56 2.34 1.05
C ARG A 278 7.70 3.02 0.26
N GLY A 279 8.89 3.10 0.85
CA GLY A 279 10.05 3.74 0.21
C GLY A 279 9.87 5.25 -0.02
N GLY A 280 9.12 5.94 0.84
CA GLY A 280 8.84 7.38 0.75
C GLY A 280 7.55 7.75 0.02
N LEU A 281 6.80 6.78 -0.51
CA LEU A 281 5.46 7.03 -1.07
C LEU A 281 4.40 7.24 0.04
N GLY A 282 4.67 6.76 1.24
CA GLY A 282 3.80 6.82 2.39
C GLY A 282 2.87 5.63 2.52
N SER A 283 2.82 5.08 3.74
CA SER A 283 1.83 4.08 4.15
C SER A 283 0.41 4.63 3.97
N ILE A 284 -0.52 3.77 3.54
CA ILE A 284 -1.93 4.12 3.44
C ILE A 284 -2.67 3.55 4.64
N PHE A 285 -3.20 4.41 5.51
CA PHE A 285 -3.99 4.02 6.67
C PHE A 285 -5.46 4.19 6.34
N VAL A 286 -6.22 3.09 6.26
CA VAL A 286 -7.66 3.08 6.02
C VAL A 286 -8.38 2.91 7.35
N TRP A 287 -9.33 3.80 7.64
CA TRP A 287 -9.98 3.85 8.94
C TRP A 287 -11.50 3.78 8.81
N ALA A 288 -12.16 3.05 9.70
CA ALA A 288 -13.61 3.12 9.85
C ALA A 288 -14.00 4.39 10.60
N SER A 289 -15.10 5.03 10.20
CA SER A 289 -15.51 6.32 10.78
C SER A 289 -16.23 6.22 12.14
N GLY A 290 -16.38 5.04 12.74
CA GLY A 290 -17.07 4.85 14.04
C GLY A 290 -18.48 4.24 13.94
N ASN A 291 -19.03 3.73 15.04
CA ASN A 291 -20.33 3.05 15.15
C ASN A 291 -21.31 3.74 16.15
N GLY A 292 -21.03 4.96 16.56
CA GLY A 292 -21.74 5.74 17.58
C GLY A 292 -22.99 6.47 17.09
N GLY A 293 -23.49 6.17 15.89
CA GLY A 293 -24.65 6.87 15.30
C GLY A 293 -25.91 6.81 16.18
N ARG A 294 -26.13 5.71 16.92
CA ARG A 294 -27.24 5.58 17.87
C ARG A 294 -27.12 6.53 19.06
N GLU A 295 -25.90 6.76 19.50
CA GLU A 295 -25.55 7.65 20.60
C GLU A 295 -25.35 9.10 20.11
N HIS A 296 -25.70 9.37 18.84
CA HIS A 296 -25.54 10.67 18.20
C HIS A 296 -24.10 11.19 18.26
N ASP A 297 -23.12 10.30 18.10
CA ASP A 297 -21.73 10.68 18.06
C ASP A 297 -21.35 11.41 16.75
N SER A 298 -20.23 12.11 16.79
CA SER A 298 -19.66 12.84 15.66
C SER A 298 -18.19 12.53 15.52
N CYS A 299 -17.84 11.84 14.44
CA CYS A 299 -16.52 11.27 14.23
C CYS A 299 -15.35 12.28 14.16
N ASN A 300 -15.61 13.59 14.08
CA ASN A 300 -14.55 14.58 14.28
C ASN A 300 -14.04 14.67 15.75
N CYS A 301 -14.72 14.01 16.69
CA CYS A 301 -14.28 13.81 18.07
C CYS A 301 -13.39 12.58 18.25
N ASP A 302 -13.28 11.73 17.22
CA ASP A 302 -12.27 10.67 17.13
C ASP A 302 -11.05 11.19 16.35
N GLY A 303 -9.94 11.38 17.05
CA GLY A 303 -8.70 11.90 16.47
C GLY A 303 -8.01 10.95 15.48
N TYR A 304 -8.36 9.65 15.48
CA TYR A 304 -7.85 8.70 14.49
C TYR A 304 -8.52 8.92 13.14
N THR A 305 -9.85 8.85 13.08
CA THR A 305 -10.60 9.08 11.83
C THR A 305 -10.52 10.54 11.37
N ASN A 306 -10.38 11.50 12.28
CA ASN A 306 -10.22 12.93 11.97
C ASN A 306 -8.80 13.31 11.49
N SER A 307 -7.84 12.38 11.54
CA SER A 307 -6.48 12.63 11.07
C SER A 307 -6.42 12.85 9.55
N ILE A 308 -5.52 13.70 9.08
CA ILE A 308 -5.28 13.85 7.64
C ILE A 308 -4.56 12.62 7.05
N TYR A 309 -3.88 11.84 7.90
CA TYR A 309 -3.06 10.70 7.51
C TYR A 309 -3.89 9.43 7.29
N THR A 310 -5.12 9.41 7.79
CA THR A 310 -6.07 8.33 7.60
C THR A 310 -7.01 8.63 6.44
N LEU A 311 -7.39 7.56 5.74
CA LEU A 311 -8.41 7.55 4.71
C LEU A 311 -9.67 6.98 5.34
N SER A 312 -10.50 7.87 5.85
CA SER A 312 -11.67 7.54 6.67
C SER A 312 -12.89 7.18 5.82
N ILE A 313 -13.50 6.05 6.15
CA ILE A 313 -14.55 5.38 5.38
C ILE A 313 -15.78 5.14 6.25
N SER A 314 -16.93 5.64 5.78
CA SER A 314 -18.25 5.39 6.37
C SER A 314 -18.98 4.25 5.66
N SER A 315 -20.21 3.96 6.11
CA SER A 315 -21.02 2.87 5.59
C SER A 315 -22.29 3.35 4.89
N THR A 316 -22.74 2.57 3.91
CA THR A 316 -24.11 2.63 3.39
C THR A 316 -24.76 1.26 3.50
N THR A 317 -26.09 1.26 3.68
CA THR A 317 -26.87 0.02 3.62
C THR A 317 -27.04 -0.48 2.19
N GLN A 318 -27.62 -1.67 2.02
CA GLN A 318 -27.93 -2.26 0.71
C GLN A 318 -28.86 -1.38 -0.14
N TYR A 319 -29.80 -0.68 0.48
CA TYR A 319 -30.72 0.23 -0.21
C TYR A 319 -30.20 1.66 -0.36
N GLY A 320 -28.93 1.90 -0.04
CA GLY A 320 -28.31 3.21 -0.19
C GLY A 320 -28.67 4.20 0.92
N ASN A 321 -29.06 3.74 2.10
CA ASN A 321 -29.41 4.61 3.22
C ASN A 321 -28.27 4.70 4.23
N VAL A 322 -28.31 5.75 5.07
CA VAL A 322 -27.36 5.92 6.17
C VAL A 322 -27.70 4.88 7.24
N PRO A 323 -26.79 3.95 7.59
CA PRO A 323 -27.04 2.96 8.63
C PRO A 323 -27.19 3.61 10.00
N TRP A 324 -27.96 2.98 10.90
CA TRP A 324 -28.26 3.50 12.24
C TRP A 324 -27.03 3.72 13.14
N TYR A 325 -25.93 3.02 12.86
CA TYR A 325 -24.68 3.12 13.60
C TYR A 325 -23.69 4.13 12.98
N SER A 326 -23.92 4.63 11.76
CA SER A 326 -22.95 5.48 11.08
C SER A 326 -22.84 6.85 11.74
N GLU A 327 -21.62 7.32 11.91
CA GLU A 327 -21.32 8.67 12.39
C GLU A 327 -21.08 9.62 11.23
N ALA A 328 -21.57 10.86 11.37
CA ALA A 328 -21.38 11.91 10.37
C ALA A 328 -20.36 12.93 10.84
N CYS A 329 -19.40 13.26 9.96
CA CYS A 329 -18.41 14.29 10.20
C CYS A 329 -17.76 14.75 8.88
N SER A 330 -17.08 15.89 8.90
CA SER A 330 -16.46 16.48 7.71
C SER A 330 -15.10 15.86 7.35
N SER A 331 -14.54 14.99 8.20
CA SER A 331 -13.29 14.28 7.92
C SER A 331 -13.45 13.04 7.04
N THR A 332 -14.64 12.45 6.96
CA THR A 332 -14.92 11.28 6.10
C THR A 332 -14.65 11.59 4.63
N LEU A 333 -13.91 10.71 3.95
CA LEU A 333 -13.60 10.86 2.52
C LEU A 333 -14.61 10.15 1.61
N ALA A 334 -15.02 8.94 1.96
CA ALA A 334 -15.89 8.12 1.11
C ALA A 334 -16.63 7.04 1.91
N THR A 335 -17.38 6.21 1.18
CA THR A 335 -18.25 5.18 1.73
C THR A 335 -18.08 3.86 1.00
N THR A 336 -18.26 2.75 1.70
CA THR A 336 -18.49 1.43 1.10
C THR A 336 -19.73 0.77 1.71
N TYR A 337 -20.21 -0.31 1.11
CA TYR A 337 -21.35 -1.06 1.64
C TYR A 337 -21.03 -1.72 2.99
N SER A 338 -22.05 -1.86 3.84
CA SER A 338 -22.02 -2.69 5.04
C SER A 338 -23.44 -3.18 5.36
N SER A 339 -23.72 -3.47 6.63
CA SER A 339 -25.03 -3.87 7.14
C SER A 339 -26.04 -2.74 7.19
N GLY A 340 -27.32 -3.09 7.30
CA GLY A 340 -28.42 -2.16 7.51
C GLY A 340 -29.45 -2.71 8.48
N ASN A 341 -30.73 -2.52 8.14
CA ASN A 341 -31.82 -3.12 8.90
C ASN A 341 -31.88 -4.66 8.68
N GLN A 342 -32.76 -5.35 9.42
CA GLN A 342 -32.90 -6.82 9.33
C GLN A 342 -33.36 -7.32 7.95
N ASN A 343 -33.96 -6.45 7.12
CA ASN A 343 -34.42 -6.78 5.77
C ASN A 343 -33.34 -6.53 4.70
N GLU A 344 -32.20 -6.00 5.10
CA GLU A 344 -31.05 -5.74 4.25
C GLU A 344 -29.98 -6.80 4.49
N LYS A 345 -29.28 -7.15 3.42
CA LYS A 345 -28.16 -8.08 3.51
C LYS A 345 -26.99 -7.47 4.29
N GLN A 346 -26.19 -8.33 4.88
CA GLN A 346 -24.98 -7.98 5.62
C GLN A 346 -23.73 -8.42 4.85
N ILE A 347 -22.55 -8.24 5.44
CA ILE A 347 -21.29 -8.63 4.81
C ILE A 347 -21.03 -10.12 4.99
N VAL A 348 -20.66 -10.77 3.88
CA VAL A 348 -20.31 -12.18 3.79
C VAL A 348 -18.80 -12.33 3.73
N THR A 349 -18.19 -13.03 4.68
CA THR A 349 -16.71 -13.15 4.76
C THR A 349 -16.28 -14.37 5.57
N THR A 350 -14.98 -14.61 5.66
CA THR A 350 -14.37 -15.65 6.50
C THR A 350 -14.63 -15.39 7.98
N ASP A 351 -14.76 -16.44 8.78
CA ASP A 351 -15.00 -16.32 10.22
C ASP A 351 -14.10 -17.27 11.01
N LEU A 352 -13.98 -17.00 12.31
CA LEU A 352 -13.17 -17.79 13.22
C LEU A 352 -13.59 -19.27 13.21
N ARG A 353 -12.64 -20.17 13.50
CA ARG A 353 -12.86 -21.63 13.50
C ARG A 353 -13.21 -22.16 12.11
N GLN A 354 -12.58 -21.59 11.08
CA GLN A 354 -12.70 -21.99 9.68
C GLN A 354 -14.14 -21.95 9.15
N LYS A 355 -14.94 -21.01 9.66
CA LYS A 355 -16.33 -20.80 9.24
C LYS A 355 -16.42 -19.71 8.18
N CYS A 356 -17.62 -19.56 7.65
CA CYS A 356 -18.03 -18.44 6.82
C CYS A 356 -19.17 -17.73 7.56
N THR A 357 -19.14 -16.42 7.62
CA THR A 357 -20.23 -15.61 8.20
C THR A 357 -20.95 -14.87 7.08
N GLU A 358 -22.26 -14.70 7.25
CA GLU A 358 -23.10 -13.82 6.43
C GLU A 358 -23.63 -12.64 7.26
N SER A 359 -23.03 -12.41 8.43
CA SER A 359 -23.51 -11.46 9.43
C SER A 359 -22.39 -10.60 10.02
N HIS A 360 -21.46 -10.16 9.17
CA HIS A 360 -20.53 -9.09 9.55
C HIS A 360 -21.17 -7.71 9.28
N THR A 361 -20.96 -6.78 10.22
CA THR A 361 -21.73 -5.54 10.37
C THR A 361 -20.86 -4.38 10.84
N GLY A 362 -21.38 -3.16 10.77
CA GLY A 362 -20.71 -1.95 11.28
C GLY A 362 -19.81 -1.27 10.25
N THR A 363 -19.34 -0.07 10.56
CA THR A 363 -18.33 0.65 9.74
C THR A 363 -17.01 -0.10 9.67
N SER A 364 -16.75 -0.97 10.65
CA SER A 364 -15.61 -1.88 10.67
C SER A 364 -15.57 -2.88 9.51
N ALA A 365 -16.70 -3.18 8.86
CA ALA A 365 -16.75 -3.98 7.63
C ALA A 365 -16.59 -3.10 6.36
N SER A 366 -16.81 -1.79 6.46
CA SER A 366 -16.63 -0.88 5.33
C SER A 366 -15.16 -0.57 5.03
N ALA A 367 -14.34 -0.36 6.08
CA ALA A 367 -12.92 -0.06 5.91
C ALA A 367 -12.10 -1.18 5.22
N PRO A 368 -12.31 -2.48 5.50
CA PRO A 368 -11.64 -3.57 4.80
C PRO A 368 -12.00 -3.65 3.31
N LEU A 369 -13.26 -3.43 2.94
CA LEU A 369 -13.66 -3.35 1.53
C LEU A 369 -12.90 -2.22 0.81
N ALA A 370 -12.82 -1.04 1.43
CA ALA A 370 -12.05 0.08 0.90
C ALA A 370 -10.54 -0.25 0.77
N ALA A 371 -9.96 -0.91 1.77
CA ALA A 371 -8.56 -1.36 1.72
C ALA A 371 -8.32 -2.34 0.56
N GLY A 372 -9.28 -3.23 0.28
CA GLY A 372 -9.25 -4.11 -0.90
C GLY A 372 -9.28 -3.32 -2.21
N ILE A 373 -10.17 -2.34 -2.35
CA ILE A 373 -10.26 -1.48 -3.55
C ILE A 373 -8.96 -0.68 -3.76
N ILE A 374 -8.40 -0.13 -2.69
CA ILE A 374 -7.12 0.59 -2.70
C ILE A 374 -5.98 -0.33 -3.13
N ALA A 375 -5.99 -1.61 -2.73
CA ALA A 375 -5.00 -2.59 -3.18
C ALA A 375 -5.06 -2.81 -4.70
N LEU A 376 -6.26 -2.83 -5.30
CA LEU A 376 -6.43 -2.90 -6.75
C LEU A 376 -5.87 -1.64 -7.45
N ALA A 377 -6.12 -0.46 -6.88
CA ALA A 377 -5.59 0.81 -7.42
C ALA A 377 -4.05 0.87 -7.34
N LEU A 378 -3.45 0.41 -6.25
CA LEU A 378 -1.99 0.30 -6.09
C LEU A 378 -1.36 -0.72 -7.05
N GLU A 379 -2.06 -1.81 -7.35
CA GLU A 379 -1.58 -2.76 -8.35
C GLU A 379 -1.48 -2.09 -9.73
N ALA A 380 -2.51 -1.32 -10.09
CA ALA A 380 -2.55 -0.59 -11.35
C ALA A 380 -1.47 0.50 -11.43
N ASN A 381 -1.13 1.16 -10.32
CA ASN A 381 -0.04 2.11 -10.23
C ASN A 381 0.64 2.08 -8.85
N LYS A 382 1.80 1.44 -8.78
CA LYS A 382 2.56 1.27 -7.53
C LYS A 382 3.21 2.56 -7.03
N ASN A 383 3.30 3.58 -7.87
CA ASN A 383 3.95 4.86 -7.58
C ASN A 383 3.00 5.86 -6.91
N LEU A 384 1.73 5.49 -6.68
CA LEU A 384 0.78 6.35 -5.97
C LEU A 384 1.24 6.59 -4.54
N THR A 385 1.36 7.87 -4.17
CA THR A 385 1.60 8.30 -2.79
C THR A 385 0.33 8.15 -1.95
N TRP A 386 0.45 8.28 -0.62
CA TRP A 386 -0.70 8.29 0.29
C TRP A 386 -1.70 9.41 -0.04
N ARG A 387 -1.22 10.58 -0.47
CA ARG A 387 -2.06 11.71 -0.93
C ARG A 387 -2.70 11.43 -2.28
N ASP A 388 -1.95 10.88 -3.23
CA ASP A 388 -2.52 10.50 -4.53
C ASP A 388 -3.71 9.56 -4.36
N MET A 389 -3.63 8.61 -3.41
CA MET A 389 -4.75 7.72 -3.12
C MET A 389 -5.99 8.46 -2.63
N GLN A 390 -5.84 9.45 -1.74
CA GLN A 390 -6.96 10.28 -1.28
C GLN A 390 -7.54 11.11 -2.43
N HIS A 391 -6.70 11.70 -3.29
CA HIS A 391 -7.15 12.41 -4.51
C HIS A 391 -7.96 11.51 -5.45
N LEU A 392 -7.51 10.27 -5.67
CA LEU A 392 -8.25 9.30 -6.49
C LEU A 392 -9.63 9.02 -5.89
N VAL A 393 -9.73 8.84 -4.57
CA VAL A 393 -11.01 8.63 -3.87
C VAL A 393 -11.94 9.82 -4.07
N VAL A 394 -11.46 11.04 -3.86
CA VAL A 394 -12.25 12.28 -4.04
C VAL A 394 -12.78 12.42 -5.47
N GLN A 395 -11.97 12.07 -6.48
CA GLN A 395 -12.34 12.26 -7.89
C GLN A 395 -13.23 11.15 -8.46
N THR A 396 -13.22 9.95 -7.87
CA THR A 396 -13.86 8.77 -8.48
C THR A 396 -15.10 8.29 -7.74
N SER A 397 -15.24 8.62 -6.45
CA SER A 397 -16.41 8.26 -5.64
C SER A 397 -17.73 8.74 -6.25
N LYS A 398 -18.80 7.97 -6.00
CA LYS A 398 -20.11 8.17 -6.62
C LYS A 398 -21.18 8.53 -5.57
N PRO A 399 -21.74 9.75 -5.62
CA PRO A 399 -22.91 10.13 -4.81
C PRO A 399 -24.21 9.43 -5.22
N ALA A 400 -24.24 8.83 -6.42
CA ALA A 400 -25.45 8.29 -6.99
C ALA A 400 -25.98 7.11 -6.15
N HIS A 401 -27.31 7.07 -5.97
CA HIS A 401 -28.02 6.01 -5.23
C HIS A 401 -27.69 5.93 -3.74
N LEU A 402 -27.12 7.00 -3.18
CA LEU A 402 -26.94 7.20 -1.75
C LEU A 402 -27.90 8.31 -1.26
N ASN A 403 -28.77 7.94 -0.34
CA ASN A 403 -29.79 8.80 0.24
C ASN A 403 -29.22 9.45 1.51
N ALA A 404 -29.02 10.76 1.45
CA ALA A 404 -28.72 11.62 2.60
C ALA A 404 -29.37 12.99 2.41
N ASN A 405 -29.72 13.63 3.51
CA ASN A 405 -30.40 14.94 3.49
C ASN A 405 -29.42 16.11 3.41
N ASP A 406 -28.12 15.87 3.53
CA ASP A 406 -27.07 16.88 3.68
C ASP A 406 -26.12 16.97 2.48
N TRP A 407 -26.50 16.40 1.32
CA TRP A 407 -25.72 16.53 0.10
C TRP A 407 -25.59 18.00 -0.30
N VAL A 408 -24.37 18.52 -0.30
CA VAL A 408 -24.03 19.88 -0.75
C VAL A 408 -23.04 19.81 -1.90
N THR A 409 -23.08 20.81 -2.80
CA THR A 409 -22.09 20.94 -3.86
C THR A 409 -21.02 21.91 -3.41
N ASN A 410 -19.76 21.48 -3.40
CA ASN A 410 -18.63 22.30 -3.00
C ASN A 410 -18.22 23.29 -4.10
N GLY A 411 -17.22 24.15 -3.83
CA GLY A 411 -16.80 25.23 -4.71
C GLY A 411 -16.28 24.79 -6.08
N VAL A 412 -15.85 23.53 -6.20
CA VAL A 412 -15.36 22.93 -7.46
C VAL A 412 -16.39 22.02 -8.14
N GLY A 413 -17.64 22.04 -7.67
CA GLY A 413 -18.77 21.36 -8.32
C GLY A 413 -18.94 19.88 -7.95
N ARG A 414 -18.29 19.39 -6.89
CA ARG A 414 -18.46 18.01 -6.40
C ARG A 414 -19.51 17.95 -5.31
N LYS A 415 -20.36 16.91 -5.34
CA LYS A 415 -21.29 16.64 -4.25
C LYS A 415 -20.56 15.96 -3.10
N VAL A 416 -20.78 16.44 -1.88
CA VAL A 416 -20.21 15.91 -0.65
C VAL A 416 -21.28 15.88 0.45
N SER A 417 -21.22 14.88 1.33
CA SER A 417 -22.11 14.67 2.48
C SER A 417 -21.26 14.31 3.69
N HIS A 418 -21.62 14.75 4.89
CA HIS A 418 -20.94 14.38 6.13
C HIS A 418 -21.17 12.90 6.49
N SER A 419 -22.23 12.28 5.96
CA SER A 419 -22.52 10.86 6.14
C SER A 419 -21.73 9.97 5.18
N TYR A 420 -21.42 10.50 3.98
CA TYR A 420 -20.87 9.69 2.89
C TYR A 420 -19.54 10.16 2.30
N GLY A 421 -19.00 11.28 2.77
CA GLY A 421 -17.92 11.99 2.09
C GLY A 421 -18.29 12.30 0.64
N TYR A 422 -17.41 11.95 -0.29
CA TYR A 422 -17.61 12.09 -1.74
C TYR A 422 -18.49 10.98 -2.36
N GLY A 423 -18.97 10.02 -1.56
CA GLY A 423 -19.88 8.96 -1.97
C GLY A 423 -19.25 7.57 -1.99
N LEU A 424 -19.88 6.65 -2.72
CA LEU A 424 -19.50 5.24 -2.78
C LEU A 424 -18.20 5.04 -3.57
N LEU A 425 -17.25 4.26 -3.04
CA LEU A 425 -16.05 3.90 -3.79
C LEU A 425 -16.39 3.09 -5.05
N ASP A 426 -15.75 3.45 -6.17
CA ASP A 426 -15.88 2.77 -7.46
C ASP A 426 -14.50 2.24 -7.88
N ALA A 427 -14.28 0.93 -7.68
CA ALA A 427 -12.97 0.33 -7.93
C ALA A 427 -12.56 0.42 -9.41
N GLY A 428 -13.53 0.26 -10.32
CA GLY A 428 -13.30 0.42 -11.76
C GLY A 428 -12.83 1.83 -12.13
N ALA A 429 -13.47 2.86 -11.59
CA ALA A 429 -13.08 4.25 -11.79
C ALA A 429 -11.72 4.56 -11.15
N MET A 430 -11.48 4.10 -9.91
CA MET A 430 -10.21 4.28 -9.20
C MET A 430 -9.04 3.67 -9.98
N VAL A 431 -9.14 2.41 -10.40
CA VAL A 431 -8.08 1.74 -11.15
C VAL A 431 -7.87 2.39 -12.52
N SER A 432 -8.94 2.78 -13.20
CA SER A 432 -8.84 3.43 -14.52
C SER A 432 -8.13 4.78 -14.42
N LEU A 433 -8.44 5.58 -13.40
CA LEU A 433 -7.78 6.87 -13.17
C LEU A 433 -6.33 6.68 -12.69
N ALA A 434 -6.07 5.69 -11.83
CA ALA A 434 -4.73 5.37 -11.32
C ALA A 434 -3.70 5.11 -12.42
N LYS A 435 -4.08 4.41 -13.51
CA LYS A 435 -3.19 4.08 -14.63
C LYS A 435 -2.58 5.30 -15.32
N ASN A 436 -3.31 6.40 -15.37
CA ASN A 436 -2.90 7.65 -16.02
C ASN A 436 -2.69 8.80 -15.00
N TRP A 437 -2.60 8.47 -13.71
CA TRP A 437 -2.47 9.47 -12.65
C TRP A 437 -1.07 10.09 -12.64
N THR A 438 -1.02 11.41 -12.53
CA THR A 438 0.22 12.15 -12.31
C THR A 438 0.33 12.50 -10.84
N THR A 439 1.42 12.07 -10.19
CA THR A 439 1.66 12.33 -8.77
C THR A 439 1.57 13.82 -8.45
N VAL A 440 0.82 14.14 -7.39
CA VAL A 440 0.64 15.52 -6.95
C VAL A 440 1.94 16.13 -6.43
N GLY A 441 2.05 17.46 -6.51
CA GLY A 441 3.21 18.18 -5.97
C GLY A 441 3.39 17.99 -4.46
N PRO A 442 4.55 18.40 -3.90
CA PRO A 442 4.84 18.30 -2.47
C PRO A 442 3.74 18.97 -1.63
N GLN A 443 3.38 18.35 -0.51
CA GLN A 443 2.38 18.91 0.40
C GLN A 443 2.91 20.19 1.03
N ARG A 444 2.14 21.26 0.93
CA ARG A 444 2.39 22.55 1.60
C ARG A 444 1.46 22.67 2.79
N LYS A 445 1.92 23.37 3.83
CA LYS A 445 1.17 23.63 5.07
C LYS A 445 1.20 25.13 5.39
N CYS A 446 0.05 25.78 5.29
CA CYS A 446 -0.13 27.18 5.68
C CYS A 446 -0.84 27.24 7.03
N VAL A 447 -0.24 27.92 8.01
CA VAL A 447 -0.76 28.05 9.39
C VAL A 447 -1.13 29.50 9.62
N ILE A 448 -2.38 29.75 10.03
CA ILE A 448 -2.94 31.08 10.18
C ILE A 448 -3.61 31.19 11.55
N ASP A 449 -3.06 32.02 12.43
CA ASP A 449 -3.72 32.38 13.68
C ASP A 449 -4.80 33.44 13.41
N VAL A 450 -6.04 33.10 13.77
CA VAL A 450 -7.21 33.89 13.40
C VAL A 450 -7.58 34.91 14.46
N LEU A 451 -7.50 34.52 15.74
CA LEU A 451 -7.90 35.37 16.85
C LEU A 451 -6.76 36.27 17.32
N THR A 452 -7.08 37.53 17.58
CA THR A 452 -6.21 38.49 18.27
C THR A 452 -6.53 38.62 19.76
N GLU A 453 -7.75 38.24 20.15
CA GLU A 453 -8.26 38.28 21.52
C GLU A 453 -9.29 37.16 21.72
N PRO A 454 -9.50 36.70 22.96
CA PRO A 454 -10.56 35.74 23.27
C PRO A 454 -11.95 36.29 22.93
N LYS A 455 -12.86 35.42 22.49
CA LYS A 455 -14.23 35.77 22.13
C LYS A 455 -15.24 34.98 22.97
N ASP A 456 -16.20 35.69 23.55
CA ASP A 456 -17.33 35.06 24.22
C ASP A 456 -18.19 34.29 23.21
N ILE A 457 -18.57 33.06 23.55
CA ILE A 457 -19.39 32.21 22.68
C ILE A 457 -20.87 32.56 22.82
N GLY A 458 -21.34 32.74 24.07
CA GLY A 458 -22.75 32.98 24.38
C GLY A 458 -23.70 31.98 23.68
N LYS A 459 -24.72 32.53 23.01
CA LYS A 459 -25.71 31.76 22.21
C LYS A 459 -25.21 31.44 20.79
N ARG A 460 -24.49 32.37 20.16
CA ARG A 460 -23.89 32.23 18.83
C ARG A 460 -22.69 33.16 18.69
N LEU A 461 -21.58 32.62 18.24
CA LEU A 461 -20.37 33.33 17.88
C LEU A 461 -20.05 33.10 16.41
N GLU A 462 -19.69 34.17 15.72
CA GLU A 462 -19.24 34.14 14.33
C GLU A 462 -17.90 34.87 14.22
N VAL A 463 -16.89 34.18 13.68
CA VAL A 463 -15.54 34.72 13.48
C VAL A 463 -15.23 34.71 12.00
N ARG A 464 -15.07 35.90 11.41
CA ARG A 464 -14.71 36.09 10.00
C ARG A 464 -13.24 36.47 9.87
N ARG A 465 -12.53 35.82 8.94
CA ARG A 465 -11.14 36.13 8.65
C ARG A 465 -10.86 36.03 7.17
N LYS A 466 -10.43 37.14 6.58
CA LYS A 466 -9.86 37.13 5.23
C LYS A 466 -8.41 36.65 5.29
N VAL A 467 -8.08 35.64 4.49
CA VAL A 467 -6.75 35.03 4.41
C VAL A 467 -6.25 35.06 2.96
N ASP A 468 -4.94 35.14 2.79
CA ASP A 468 -4.25 35.10 1.50
C ASP A 468 -3.65 33.72 1.19
N ALA A 469 -3.94 32.71 2.03
CA ALA A 469 -3.42 31.36 1.94
C ALA A 469 -1.87 31.28 1.83
N CYS A 470 -1.16 32.16 2.56
CA CYS A 470 0.31 32.26 2.55
C CYS A 470 0.89 32.72 1.21
N LEU A 471 0.18 33.61 0.49
CA LEU A 471 0.65 34.21 -0.76
C LEU A 471 2.06 34.79 -0.62
N GLY A 472 2.90 34.54 -1.63
CA GLY A 472 4.30 35.01 -1.65
C GLY A 472 5.28 34.19 -0.80
N LYS A 473 4.83 33.13 -0.12
CA LYS A 473 5.69 32.22 0.66
C LYS A 473 5.79 30.84 0.02
N ALA A 474 6.82 30.07 0.40
CA ALA A 474 7.02 28.70 -0.09
C ALA A 474 5.86 27.74 0.25
N ASN A 475 5.09 28.06 1.29
CA ASN A 475 3.91 27.32 1.72
C ASN A 475 2.58 27.90 1.18
N TYR A 476 2.62 28.70 0.11
CA TYR A 476 1.42 29.17 -0.59
C TYR A 476 0.60 27.99 -1.13
N ILE A 477 -0.72 28.04 -0.93
CA ILE A 477 -1.67 27.01 -1.37
C ILE A 477 -2.73 27.67 -2.25
N SER A 478 -2.94 27.10 -3.45
CA SER A 478 -4.01 27.50 -4.37
C SER A 478 -4.99 26.37 -4.68
N ARG A 479 -4.68 25.14 -4.25
CA ARG A 479 -5.54 23.97 -4.34
C ARG A 479 -5.50 23.23 -3.01
N LEU A 480 -6.59 23.32 -2.27
CA LEU A 480 -6.72 22.76 -0.93
C LEU A 480 -6.87 21.23 -0.99
N GLU A 481 -6.33 20.55 0.01
CA GLU A 481 -6.57 19.13 0.30
C GLU A 481 -7.39 19.06 1.59
N HIS A 482 -6.72 19.12 2.75
CA HIS A 482 -7.34 19.16 4.06
C HIS A 482 -7.35 20.58 4.63
N ALA A 483 -8.39 20.95 5.35
CA ALA A 483 -8.38 22.12 6.24
C ALA A 483 -8.67 21.68 7.69
N GLN A 484 -7.94 22.25 8.64
CA GLN A 484 -8.18 22.06 10.07
C GLN A 484 -8.51 23.40 10.73
N ALA A 485 -9.55 23.41 11.54
CA ALA A 485 -9.78 24.47 12.53
C ALA A 485 -9.34 23.95 13.90
N ARG A 486 -8.16 24.39 14.36
CA ARG A 486 -7.65 24.04 15.68
C ARG A 486 -8.22 25.00 16.72
N LEU A 487 -9.08 24.49 17.59
CA LEU A 487 -9.86 25.30 18.53
C LEU A 487 -9.45 25.00 19.98
N THR A 488 -9.20 26.07 20.74
CA THR A 488 -9.14 26.01 22.21
C THR A 488 -10.31 26.83 22.75
N LEU A 489 -11.27 26.16 23.38
CA LEU A 489 -12.45 26.81 23.94
C LEU A 489 -12.87 26.16 25.26
N SER A 490 -13.38 26.97 26.16
CA SER A 490 -14.11 26.52 27.35
C SER A 490 -15.61 26.55 27.08
N TYR A 491 -16.36 25.60 27.62
CA TYR A 491 -17.82 25.60 27.55
C TYR A 491 -18.39 24.74 28.68
N ASN A 492 -19.49 25.16 29.31
CA ASN A 492 -20.06 24.45 30.46
C ASN A 492 -20.75 23.12 30.10
N ARG A 493 -21.20 22.96 28.86
CA ARG A 493 -21.77 21.70 28.34
C ARG A 493 -21.43 21.51 26.87
N ARG A 494 -20.36 20.77 26.60
CA ARG A 494 -19.75 20.63 25.27
C ARG A 494 -20.70 20.11 24.19
N GLY A 495 -21.57 19.16 24.53
CA GLY A 495 -22.52 18.54 23.59
C GLY A 495 -23.59 19.46 23.03
N ASP A 496 -23.79 20.64 23.62
CA ASP A 496 -24.74 21.64 23.10
C ASP A 496 -24.13 22.54 22.01
N LEU A 497 -22.85 22.35 21.69
CA LEU A 497 -22.18 23.10 20.64
C LEU A 497 -22.43 22.43 19.28
N ALA A 498 -22.77 23.26 18.28
CA ALA A 498 -22.55 22.94 16.89
C ALA A 498 -21.52 23.92 16.30
N ILE A 499 -20.56 23.39 15.56
CA ILE A 499 -19.43 24.16 15.01
C ILE A 499 -19.40 23.96 13.50
N HIS A 500 -19.37 25.06 12.75
CA HIS A 500 -19.32 25.05 11.30
C HIS A 500 -18.18 25.92 10.78
N LEU A 501 -17.57 25.52 9.67
CA LEU A 501 -16.55 26.26 8.95
C LEU A 501 -16.97 26.45 7.50
N VAL A 502 -17.03 27.70 7.05
CA VAL A 502 -17.39 28.07 5.68
C VAL A 502 -16.13 28.51 4.93
N SER A 503 -15.86 27.88 3.79
CA SER A 503 -14.75 28.27 2.91
C SER A 503 -15.06 29.55 2.12
N PRO A 504 -14.04 30.20 1.53
CA PRO A 504 -14.25 31.37 0.66
C PRO A 504 -15.15 31.11 -0.55
N MET A 505 -15.24 29.86 -1.01
CA MET A 505 -16.11 29.47 -2.12
C MET A 505 -17.54 29.13 -1.66
N GLY A 506 -17.84 29.26 -0.37
CA GLY A 506 -19.18 29.06 0.20
C GLY A 506 -19.47 27.65 0.69
N THR A 507 -18.48 26.75 0.71
CA THR A 507 -18.67 25.37 1.18
C THR A 507 -18.72 25.35 2.71
N ARG A 508 -19.89 24.99 3.26
CA ARG A 508 -20.12 24.89 4.71
C ARG A 508 -19.84 23.47 5.19
N SER A 509 -18.81 23.31 6.02
CA SER A 509 -18.44 22.06 6.68
C SER A 509 -18.93 22.08 8.13
N THR A 510 -19.68 21.06 8.53
CA THR A 510 -20.02 20.80 9.93
C THR A 510 -18.81 20.15 10.60
N LEU A 511 -18.12 20.91 11.44
CA LEU A 511 -16.96 20.44 12.20
C LEU A 511 -17.39 19.65 13.44
N LEU A 512 -18.48 20.05 14.08
CA LEU A 512 -19.08 19.37 15.21
C LEU A 512 -20.60 19.51 15.11
N ALA A 513 -21.31 18.38 15.17
CA ALA A 513 -22.75 18.37 15.39
C ALA A 513 -23.06 18.33 16.90
N ALA A 514 -24.28 18.69 17.29
CA ALA A 514 -24.72 18.56 18.67
C ALA A 514 -24.68 17.09 19.11
N ARG A 515 -24.13 16.83 20.30
CA ARG A 515 -23.98 15.51 20.90
C ARG A 515 -24.73 15.46 22.24
N PRO A 516 -25.98 14.99 22.28
CA PRO A 516 -26.83 15.08 23.47
C PRO A 516 -26.26 14.42 24.73
N HIS A 517 -25.44 13.37 24.57
CA HIS A 517 -24.84 12.64 25.69
C HIS A 517 -23.54 13.26 26.22
N ASP A 518 -22.97 14.25 25.52
CA ASP A 518 -21.76 14.94 25.94
C ASP A 518 -22.07 16.09 26.92
N PHE A 519 -22.07 15.77 28.21
CA PHE A 519 -22.25 16.75 29.29
C PHE A 519 -20.92 17.30 29.84
N SER A 520 -19.79 17.05 29.17
CA SER A 520 -18.48 17.51 29.64
C SER A 520 -18.39 19.04 29.70
N ALA A 521 -17.70 19.54 30.73
CA ALA A 521 -17.34 20.96 30.90
C ALA A 521 -15.87 21.24 30.50
N ASP A 522 -15.16 20.25 29.96
CA ASP A 522 -13.73 20.35 29.64
C ASP A 522 -13.46 21.17 28.37
N GLY A 523 -14.51 21.43 27.57
CA GLY A 523 -14.41 22.12 26.30
C GLY A 523 -13.54 21.37 25.29
N PHE A 524 -12.81 22.12 24.46
CA PHE A 524 -11.83 21.58 23.51
C PHE A 524 -10.48 22.27 23.74
N ASN A 525 -9.40 21.48 23.76
CA ASN A 525 -8.05 21.98 23.99
C ASN A 525 -7.16 21.74 22.76
N ASP A 526 -6.95 22.78 21.96
CA ASP A 526 -6.20 22.74 20.68
C ASP A 526 -6.67 21.60 19.76
N TRP A 527 -7.96 21.27 19.81
CA TRP A 527 -8.56 20.16 19.07
C TRP A 527 -8.66 20.52 17.59
N ALA A 528 -8.12 19.66 16.73
CA ALA A 528 -7.93 19.93 15.31
C ALA A 528 -9.07 19.37 14.46
N PHE A 529 -10.26 19.98 14.52
CA PHE A 529 -11.38 19.59 13.65
C PHE A 529 -10.99 19.69 12.17
N MET A 530 -11.14 18.60 11.42
CA MET A 530 -10.72 18.49 10.04
C MET A 530 -11.91 18.44 9.08
N THR A 531 -11.77 19.05 7.91
CA THR A 531 -12.72 18.91 6.80
C THR A 531 -12.01 18.55 5.50
N THR A 532 -12.62 17.62 4.76
CA THR A 532 -12.25 17.27 3.39
C THR A 532 -13.18 17.92 2.36
N HIS A 533 -14.28 18.57 2.77
CA HIS A 533 -15.35 18.99 1.86
C HIS A 533 -14.93 20.08 0.87
N SER A 534 -13.92 20.87 1.23
CA SER A 534 -13.33 21.92 0.39
C SER A 534 -12.13 21.45 -0.45
N TRP A 535 -11.99 20.14 -0.69
CA TRP A 535 -10.91 19.61 -1.53
C TRP A 535 -10.94 20.22 -2.94
N ASP A 536 -9.76 20.57 -3.45
CA ASP A 536 -9.43 21.32 -4.67
C ASP A 536 -9.90 22.78 -4.74
N GLU A 537 -10.55 23.32 -3.70
CA GLU A 537 -10.92 24.73 -3.67
C GLU A 537 -9.68 25.65 -3.54
N ASP A 538 -9.79 26.89 -4.02
CA ASP A 538 -8.84 27.95 -3.67
C ASP A 538 -9.17 28.47 -2.28
N PRO A 539 -8.28 28.31 -1.27
CA PRO A 539 -8.58 28.72 0.10
C PRO A 539 -8.33 30.21 0.35
N SER A 540 -7.96 31.00 -0.66
CA SER A 540 -7.82 32.45 -0.56
C SER A 540 -9.18 33.14 -0.47
N GLY A 541 -9.34 34.05 0.50
CA GLY A 541 -10.57 34.80 0.71
C GLY A 541 -11.08 34.75 2.15
N GLU A 542 -12.38 34.96 2.35
CA GLU A 542 -12.99 35.01 3.68
C GLU A 542 -13.39 33.61 4.17
N TRP A 543 -12.83 33.20 5.31
CA TRP A 543 -13.28 32.04 6.06
C TRP A 543 -14.19 32.49 7.21
N VAL A 544 -15.24 31.71 7.48
CA VAL A 544 -16.20 31.97 8.56
C VAL A 544 -16.28 30.77 9.48
N LEU A 545 -15.97 30.96 10.76
CA LEU A 545 -16.21 29.97 11.82
C LEU A 545 -17.50 30.36 12.55
N GLU A 546 -18.44 29.43 12.64
CA GLU A 546 -19.68 29.57 13.39
C GLU A 546 -19.65 28.61 14.57
N ILE A 547 -19.91 29.11 15.78
CA ILE A 547 -20.10 28.30 16.98
C ILE A 547 -21.47 28.68 17.54
N GLU A 548 -22.37 27.72 17.65
CA GLU A 548 -23.73 27.95 18.13
C GLU A 548 -24.10 27.00 19.27
N ASN A 549 -24.92 27.49 20.19
CA ASN A 549 -25.55 26.70 21.22
C ASN A 549 -26.91 26.20 20.71
N THR A 550 -27.02 24.90 20.45
CA THR A 550 -28.23 24.26 19.93
C THR A 550 -29.30 24.04 21.01
N SER A 551 -28.95 24.20 22.28
CA SER A 551 -29.85 24.06 23.42
C SER A 551 -30.49 25.40 23.81
N ASP A 552 -31.69 25.35 24.41
CA ASP A 552 -32.34 26.50 25.03
C ASP A 552 -31.73 26.88 26.38
N ALA A 553 -30.80 26.07 26.90
CA ALA A 553 -30.05 26.38 28.11
C ALA A 553 -29.15 27.60 27.91
N ASN A 554 -29.02 28.43 28.95
CA ASN A 554 -28.09 29.57 29.00
C ASN A 554 -26.66 29.09 29.26
N ASN A 555 -26.10 28.38 28.27
CA ASN A 555 -24.73 27.94 28.27
C ASN A 555 -23.76 29.11 28.05
N TYR A 556 -22.53 28.98 28.54
CA TYR A 556 -21.50 30.00 28.52
C TYR A 556 -20.12 29.39 28.30
N GLY A 557 -19.23 30.17 27.72
CA GLY A 557 -17.86 29.77 27.46
C GLY A 557 -17.14 30.72 26.51
N THR A 558 -15.84 30.50 26.33
CA THR A 558 -14.98 31.43 25.62
C THR A 558 -14.08 30.70 24.64
N LEU A 559 -14.05 31.16 23.40
CA LEU A 559 -13.09 30.75 22.39
C LEU A 559 -11.80 31.55 22.61
N THR A 560 -10.71 30.86 22.95
CA THR A 560 -9.42 31.48 23.28
C THR A 560 -8.40 31.36 22.16
N LYS A 561 -8.47 30.30 21.35
CA LYS A 561 -7.59 30.07 20.20
C LYS A 561 -8.38 29.52 19.03
N PHE A 562 -8.12 30.06 17.85
CA PHE A 562 -8.51 29.48 16.57
C PHE A 562 -7.34 29.63 15.61
N THR A 563 -6.74 28.50 15.24
CA THR A 563 -5.72 28.43 14.20
C THR A 563 -6.30 27.66 13.01
N LEU A 564 -6.39 28.34 11.87
CA LEU A 564 -6.75 27.72 10.59
C LEU A 564 -5.48 27.14 9.96
N VAL A 565 -5.48 25.84 9.72
CA VAL A 565 -4.37 25.12 9.09
C VAL A 565 -4.84 24.57 7.75
N LEU A 566 -4.19 25.02 6.69
CA LEU A 566 -4.51 24.62 5.32
C LEU A 566 -3.40 23.71 4.80
N TYR A 567 -3.80 22.58 4.21
CA TYR A 567 -2.91 21.64 3.53
C TYR A 567 -3.25 21.61 2.05
N GLY A 568 -2.25 21.51 1.18
CA GLY A 568 -2.53 21.35 -0.24
C GLY A 568 -1.32 21.60 -1.11
N THR A 569 -1.61 22.01 -2.34
CA THR A 569 -0.59 22.32 -3.35
C THR A 569 -0.80 23.70 -3.91
N ALA A 570 0.21 24.20 -4.62
CA ALA A 570 0.01 25.27 -5.58
C ALA A 570 0.67 24.84 -6.89
N THR A 571 0.09 25.25 -8.01
CA THR A 571 0.87 25.35 -9.24
C THR A 571 1.86 26.47 -9.05
N ASP A 572 3.14 26.23 -9.30
CA ASP A 572 4.11 27.32 -9.42
C ASP A 572 3.59 28.24 -10.51
N SER A 573 3.03 29.37 -10.10
CA SER A 573 2.40 30.29 -11.04
C SER A 573 3.51 30.80 -11.96
N PRO A 574 3.35 30.79 -13.29
CA PRO A 574 4.24 31.51 -14.20
C PRO A 574 4.26 33.02 -13.93
N ASN A 575 3.46 33.50 -12.96
CA ASN A 575 3.44 34.87 -12.48
C ASN A 575 4.33 35.14 -11.25
N LEU A 576 5.04 34.15 -10.68
CA LEU A 576 6.14 34.44 -9.75
C LEU A 576 7.44 34.84 -10.48
N SER A 577 7.45 34.77 -11.82
CA SER A 577 8.44 35.40 -12.71
C SER A 577 8.07 36.84 -13.10
N ASN A 578 6.82 37.29 -12.94
CA ASN A 578 6.38 38.61 -13.42
C ASN A 578 6.08 39.64 -12.32
N GLN A 579 6.33 39.33 -11.03
CA GLN A 579 6.29 40.33 -9.95
C GLN A 579 7.55 40.40 -9.08
N LEU A 580 8.61 39.67 -9.46
CA LEU A 580 9.99 39.94 -9.04
C LEU A 580 10.88 40.42 -10.21
N GLU A 581 10.25 40.87 -11.31
CA GLU A 581 10.88 41.56 -12.43
C GLU A 581 10.29 42.97 -12.58
N SER A 582 10.56 43.86 -11.63
CA SER A 582 10.48 45.31 -11.89
C SER A 582 11.60 46.09 -11.22
N SER A 583 12.76 45.48 -11.05
CA SER A 583 13.97 46.18 -10.61
C SER A 583 15.22 45.44 -11.09
N GLY A 584 15.67 45.73 -12.32
CA GLY A 584 17.06 45.42 -12.67
C GLY A 584 17.42 45.00 -14.09
N CYS A 585 16.65 45.28 -15.14
CA CYS A 585 17.20 45.22 -16.51
C CYS A 585 17.21 46.62 -17.11
N LYS A 586 18.37 47.29 -17.04
CA LYS A 586 18.63 48.49 -17.85
C LYS A 586 19.17 48.02 -19.19
N THR A 587 18.31 47.97 -20.19
CA THR A 587 18.73 47.96 -21.59
C THR A 587 19.40 49.30 -21.89
N LEU A 588 20.71 49.28 -22.14
CA LEU A 588 21.38 50.33 -22.89
C LEU A 588 20.89 50.21 -24.34
N THR A 589 19.93 51.04 -24.71
CA THR A 589 19.70 51.38 -26.11
C THR A 589 20.70 52.48 -26.50
N PRO A 590 21.22 52.46 -27.73
CA PRO A 590 21.43 53.68 -28.47
C PRO A 590 20.27 53.83 -29.46
N SER A 591 19.37 54.74 -29.11
CA SER A 591 18.43 55.46 -29.96
C SER A 591 18.68 55.39 -31.48
N GLN A 592 17.67 55.04 -32.27
CA GLN A 592 16.96 55.97 -33.15
C GLN A 592 15.79 55.30 -33.87
N THR A 593 14.67 56.02 -33.85
CA THR A 593 13.37 55.78 -34.46
C THR A 593 13.42 55.70 -35.99
N CYS A 594 12.53 54.92 -36.59
CA CYS A 594 11.79 55.32 -37.81
C CYS A 594 10.34 54.83 -37.71
N VAL A 595 9.43 55.75 -38.05
CA VAL A 595 7.96 55.69 -38.01
C VAL A 595 7.44 55.36 -39.42
N GLY A 596 6.26 54.73 -39.53
CA GLY A 596 5.46 54.73 -40.77
C GLY A 596 4.25 53.79 -40.74
N GLU A 597 3.04 54.35 -40.66
CA GLU A 597 1.73 53.69 -40.85
C GLU A 597 1.48 53.27 -42.31
N CYS A 598 0.61 52.25 -42.52
CA CYS A 598 -0.62 52.27 -43.34
C CYS A 598 -1.00 50.88 -43.92
N GLY A 599 -2.20 50.41 -43.56
CA GLY A 599 -3.30 50.08 -44.49
C GLY A 599 -3.23 48.88 -45.46
N ALA A 600 -4.13 47.94 -45.19
CA ALA A 600 -5.16 47.39 -46.11
C ALA A 600 -4.81 46.31 -47.18
N ASP A 601 -5.75 45.34 -47.21
CA ASP A 601 -6.26 44.54 -48.33
C ASP A 601 -5.45 43.34 -48.90
N GLY A 602 -6.16 42.22 -49.09
CA GLY A 602 -5.75 41.17 -50.04
C GLY A 602 -6.13 39.73 -49.66
N GLU A 603 -7.06 39.17 -50.42
CA GLU A 603 -7.65 37.84 -50.33
C GLU A 603 -6.70 36.66 -50.61
N GLY A 604 -7.06 35.48 -50.07
CA GLY A 604 -7.19 34.26 -50.89
C GLY A 604 -5.98 33.34 -51.13
N MET A 605 -6.22 32.06 -50.88
CA MET A 605 -5.85 30.87 -51.67
C MET A 605 -4.93 29.82 -51.01
N GLU A 606 -5.32 28.57 -51.26
CA GLU A 606 -4.91 27.30 -50.68
C GLU A 606 -3.49 26.81 -51.01
N MET A 607 -3.05 25.85 -50.18
CA MET A 607 -1.89 24.95 -50.32
C MET A 607 -1.83 24.20 -51.66
N PRO A 608 -0.61 23.83 -52.10
CA PRO A 608 -0.32 22.39 -52.16
C PRO A 608 1.10 22.00 -51.67
N SER A 609 1.25 20.68 -51.61
CA SER A 609 2.15 19.84 -50.83
C SER A 609 3.61 19.68 -51.27
N ALA A 610 4.41 19.28 -50.26
CA ALA A 610 5.52 18.32 -50.26
C ALA A 610 6.96 18.79 -50.57
N GLY A 611 7.82 18.70 -49.55
CA GLY A 611 9.20 18.22 -49.68
C GLY A 611 10.32 19.19 -49.28
N SER A 612 11.04 18.83 -48.21
CA SER A 612 12.39 19.27 -47.80
C SER A 612 12.59 20.68 -47.20
N LEU A 613 12.84 20.73 -45.89
CA LEU A 613 13.35 21.89 -45.15
C LEU A 613 14.89 21.77 -45.02
N PRO A 614 15.69 22.79 -45.38
CA PRO A 614 17.09 22.89 -44.97
C PRO A 614 17.21 23.57 -43.60
N THR A 615 18.06 22.98 -42.75
CA THR A 615 18.49 23.46 -41.44
C THR A 615 19.33 24.75 -41.53
N CYS A 616 18.93 25.80 -40.81
CA CYS A 616 19.80 26.94 -40.51
C CYS A 616 20.71 26.58 -39.32
N ALA A 617 22.01 26.78 -39.50
CA ALA A 617 23.03 26.67 -38.47
C ALA A 617 22.96 27.89 -37.53
N ASP A 618 22.96 27.67 -36.22
CA ASP A 618 23.05 28.71 -35.21
C ASP A 618 24.47 29.30 -35.11
N PRO A 619 24.63 30.62 -34.97
CA PRO A 619 25.92 31.27 -34.70
C PRO A 619 26.31 31.16 -33.21
N VAL A 620 27.60 30.90 -32.98
CA VAL A 620 28.24 30.80 -31.67
C VAL A 620 28.45 32.19 -31.07
N PHE A 621 27.80 32.47 -29.93
CA PHE A 621 28.23 33.51 -28.99
C PHE A 621 28.58 32.85 -27.65
N PRO A 622 29.70 33.19 -26.99
CA PRO A 622 30.00 32.68 -25.66
C PRO A 622 29.07 33.37 -24.64
N ALA A 623 28.19 32.59 -24.01
CA ALA A 623 27.37 33.07 -22.89
C ALA A 623 28.28 33.38 -21.69
N VAL A 624 28.32 34.65 -21.28
CA VAL A 624 29.03 35.10 -20.07
C VAL A 624 27.96 35.48 -19.04
N CYS A 625 28.07 34.91 -17.84
CA CYS A 625 27.17 35.22 -16.74
C CYS A 625 27.57 36.54 -16.05
N GLU A 626 26.60 37.28 -15.50
CA GLU A 626 26.88 38.44 -14.66
C GLU A 626 27.73 38.06 -13.42
N GLU A 627 28.46 39.04 -12.87
CA GLU A 627 29.29 38.83 -11.66
C GLU A 627 28.46 38.18 -10.54
N GLY A 628 28.99 37.09 -9.97
CA GLY A 628 28.31 36.31 -8.92
C GLY A 628 27.47 35.12 -9.42
N TYR A 629 27.39 34.89 -10.74
CA TYR A 629 26.77 33.70 -11.34
C TYR A 629 27.80 32.87 -12.13
N TYR A 630 27.63 31.54 -12.10
CA TYR A 630 28.52 30.57 -12.73
C TYR A 630 27.82 29.85 -13.87
N LEU A 631 28.50 29.72 -15.01
CA LEU A 631 27.96 29.02 -16.16
C LEU A 631 28.00 27.50 -15.95
N HIS A 632 26.85 26.83 -16.07
CA HIS A 632 26.71 25.37 -16.10
C HIS A 632 25.74 24.96 -17.20
N GLN A 633 26.19 24.16 -18.18
CA GLN A 633 25.36 23.61 -19.27
C GLN A 633 24.47 24.66 -19.98
N LYS A 634 25.02 25.86 -20.25
CA LYS A 634 24.35 27.01 -20.90
C LYS A 634 23.38 27.82 -20.02
N SER A 635 23.34 27.56 -18.71
CA SER A 635 22.55 28.32 -17.74
C SER A 635 23.45 28.97 -16.69
N CYS A 636 23.13 30.21 -16.29
CA CYS A 636 23.84 30.92 -15.24
C CYS A 636 23.23 30.60 -13.87
N LEU A 637 23.99 29.93 -13.00
CA LEU A 637 23.55 29.50 -11.67
C LEU A 637 24.29 30.29 -10.59
N LYS A 638 23.58 30.71 -9.55
CA LYS A 638 24.20 31.39 -8.39
C LYS A 638 25.10 30.45 -7.57
N HIS A 639 24.80 29.15 -7.57
CA HIS A 639 25.58 28.10 -6.91
C HIS A 639 25.75 26.91 -7.84
N CYS A 640 26.93 26.29 -7.86
CA CYS A 640 27.19 25.11 -8.68
C CYS A 640 26.49 23.86 -8.13
N PRO A 641 25.94 23.00 -8.99
CA PRO A 641 25.28 21.76 -8.56
C PRO A 641 26.28 20.77 -7.93
N PRO A 642 25.82 19.78 -7.14
CA PRO A 642 26.67 18.76 -6.54
C PRO A 642 27.57 18.07 -7.59
N GLY A 643 28.86 17.92 -7.26
CA GLY A 643 29.87 17.41 -8.19
C GLY A 643 30.58 18.50 -9.02
N PHE A 644 30.21 19.78 -8.86
CA PHE A 644 30.88 20.92 -9.49
C PHE A 644 31.21 22.02 -8.47
N ALA A 645 32.31 22.74 -8.68
CA ALA A 645 32.73 23.87 -7.87
C ALA A 645 32.95 25.14 -8.73
N PRO A 646 32.76 26.33 -8.15
CA PRO A 646 33.15 27.60 -8.75
C PRO A 646 34.60 27.60 -9.23
N GLY A 647 34.84 28.00 -10.47
CA GLY A 647 36.19 28.14 -11.00
C GLY A 647 36.28 29.10 -12.19
N VAL A 648 37.50 29.52 -12.50
CA VAL A 648 37.81 30.40 -13.63
C VAL A 648 38.71 29.62 -14.57
N GLN A 649 38.33 29.54 -15.85
CA GLN A 649 39.16 28.88 -16.87
C GLN A 649 39.85 29.93 -17.74
N SER A 650 41.18 30.05 -17.64
CA SER A 650 41.95 30.88 -18.57
C SER A 650 41.99 30.20 -19.93
N THR A 651 41.34 30.80 -20.94
CA THR A 651 41.51 30.41 -22.33
C THR A 651 42.73 31.13 -22.89
N HIS A 652 43.83 30.41 -23.10
CA HIS A 652 44.97 30.92 -23.87
C HIS A 652 44.59 31.01 -25.36
N TYR A 653 43.94 32.10 -25.76
CA TYR A 653 43.88 32.50 -27.16
C TYR A 653 44.84 33.66 -27.38
N ASN A 654 45.98 33.37 -28.03
CA ASN A 654 46.82 34.40 -28.61
C ASN A 654 46.13 34.94 -29.86
N LEU A 655 45.43 36.07 -29.75
CA LEU A 655 45.08 36.89 -30.90
C LEU A 655 45.66 38.30 -30.70
N GLU A 656 46.45 38.72 -31.67
CA GLU A 656 46.95 40.08 -31.84
C GLU A 656 45.77 41.04 -32.00
N ASN A 657 45.30 41.62 -30.89
CA ASN A 657 44.78 42.98 -30.77
C ASN A 657 44.25 43.21 -29.36
N SER A 658 44.50 44.42 -28.86
CA SER A 658 44.27 44.89 -27.50
C SER A 658 42.82 44.76 -27.02
N VAL A 659 42.44 43.59 -26.49
CA VAL A 659 41.21 43.38 -25.73
C VAL A 659 41.57 42.57 -24.47
N GLU A 660 41.20 43.07 -23.30
CA GLU A 660 41.40 42.36 -22.03
C GLU A 660 40.73 40.98 -22.08
N PRO A 661 41.42 39.89 -21.71
CA PRO A 661 40.84 38.55 -21.75
C PRO A 661 39.72 38.44 -20.71
N ILE A 662 38.48 38.26 -21.18
CA ILE A 662 37.32 37.96 -20.35
C ILE A 662 37.57 36.60 -19.69
N THR A 663 37.66 36.57 -18.37
CA THR A 663 37.75 35.34 -17.57
C THR A 663 36.36 34.85 -17.18
N PRO A 664 35.77 33.86 -17.88
CA PRO A 664 34.44 33.36 -17.54
C PRO A 664 34.46 32.60 -16.21
N HIS A 665 33.47 32.87 -15.36
CA HIS A 665 33.18 32.09 -14.15
C HIS A 665 32.33 30.87 -14.52
N LEU A 666 32.88 29.66 -14.33
CA LEU A 666 32.24 28.39 -14.68
C LEU A 666 32.08 27.49 -13.46
N CYS A 667 31.14 26.57 -13.54
CA CYS A 667 31.10 25.42 -12.66
C CYS A 667 32.04 24.33 -13.20
N LEU A 668 33.21 24.17 -12.57
CA LEU A 668 34.20 23.14 -12.90
C LEU A 668 33.88 21.83 -12.17
N PRO A 669 34.03 20.66 -12.81
CA PRO A 669 33.78 19.38 -12.15
C PRO A 669 34.78 19.15 -11.01
N CYS A 670 34.30 18.54 -9.93
CA CYS A 670 35.14 18.10 -8.82
C CYS A 670 36.13 17.02 -9.24
N HIS A 671 37.23 16.87 -8.50
CA HIS A 671 38.13 15.75 -8.68
C HIS A 671 37.35 14.42 -8.49
N PRO A 672 37.59 13.37 -9.30
CA PRO A 672 36.79 12.13 -9.27
C PRO A 672 36.75 11.40 -7.94
N SER A 673 37.72 11.66 -7.06
CA SER A 673 37.75 11.10 -5.70
C SER A 673 36.83 11.81 -4.71
N CYS A 674 36.31 13.00 -5.03
CA CYS A 674 35.43 13.79 -4.18
C CYS A 674 33.96 13.62 -4.60
N ALA A 675 33.03 13.62 -3.64
CA ALA A 675 31.59 13.71 -3.89
C ALA A 675 31.11 15.18 -3.98
N THR A 676 31.68 16.05 -3.14
CA THR A 676 31.57 17.51 -3.27
C THR A 676 32.94 18.14 -3.02
N CYS A 677 33.19 19.34 -3.56
CA CYS A 677 34.50 19.98 -3.52
C CYS A 677 34.38 21.52 -3.45
N VAL A 678 35.44 22.18 -2.96
CA VAL A 678 35.62 23.65 -3.09
C VAL A 678 36.33 24.04 -4.39
N GLY A 679 36.90 23.07 -5.11
CA GLY A 679 37.62 23.28 -6.37
C GLY A 679 37.99 21.95 -7.03
N PRO A 680 38.54 21.98 -8.26
CA PRO A 680 38.81 20.79 -9.06
C PRO A 680 40.01 19.96 -8.57
N GLY A 681 40.75 20.42 -7.57
CA GLY A 681 41.94 19.73 -7.06
C GLY A 681 41.65 18.48 -6.21
N PRO A 682 42.57 17.50 -6.17
CA PRO A 682 42.42 16.27 -5.36
C PRO A 682 42.41 16.50 -3.84
N ASN A 683 42.91 17.65 -3.39
CA ASN A 683 42.99 18.09 -1.99
C ASN A 683 42.00 19.24 -1.72
N GLN A 684 40.89 19.27 -2.45
CA GLN A 684 39.84 20.29 -2.33
C GLN A 684 38.46 19.65 -2.13
N CYS A 685 38.41 18.43 -1.60
CA CYS A 685 37.17 17.74 -1.30
C CYS A 685 36.49 18.36 -0.07
N LEU A 686 35.15 18.37 -0.08
CA LEU A 686 34.29 18.68 1.06
C LEU A 686 33.62 17.43 1.62
N THR A 687 33.24 16.51 0.73
CA THR A 687 32.70 15.20 1.09
C THR A 687 33.24 14.13 0.16
N CYS A 688 33.30 12.90 0.65
CA CYS A 688 33.81 11.75 -0.09
C CYS A 688 32.67 10.80 -0.49
N PRO A 689 32.82 10.05 -1.60
CA PRO A 689 31.92 8.95 -1.95
C PRO A 689 31.82 7.89 -0.84
N ALA A 690 30.71 7.14 -0.81
CA ALA A 690 30.33 6.21 0.26
C ALA A 690 31.35 5.10 0.62
N HIS A 691 32.45 4.98 -0.13
CA HIS A 691 33.51 3.97 0.05
C HIS A 691 34.92 4.57 0.25
N SER A 692 35.00 5.84 0.68
CA SER A 692 36.25 6.57 0.88
C SER A 692 36.21 7.43 2.13
N HIS A 693 37.37 7.59 2.79
CA HIS A 693 37.48 8.38 4.03
C HIS A 693 37.97 9.79 3.72
N PHE A 694 37.36 10.79 4.36
CA PHE A 694 37.75 12.19 4.25
C PHE A 694 38.86 12.53 5.24
N SER A 695 40.03 12.92 4.75
CA SER A 695 41.09 13.51 5.57
C SER A 695 40.83 15.01 5.73
N SER A 696 40.47 15.45 6.94
CA SER A 696 40.27 16.88 7.22
C SER A 696 41.59 17.68 7.26
N LEU A 697 42.74 17.01 7.39
CA LEU A 697 44.06 17.62 7.36
C LEU A 697 44.51 17.97 5.92
N ASP A 698 44.22 17.09 4.98
CA ASP A 698 44.66 17.23 3.58
C ASP A 698 43.53 17.62 2.62
N LEU A 699 42.31 17.79 3.13
CA LEU A 699 41.08 18.06 2.36
C LEU A 699 40.91 17.08 1.18
N SER A 700 41.30 15.82 1.38
CA SER A 700 41.37 14.80 0.33
C SER A 700 40.58 13.55 0.71
N CYS A 701 40.19 12.77 -0.31
CA CYS A 701 39.48 11.50 -0.15
C CYS A 701 40.42 10.34 -0.48
N SER A 702 40.74 9.50 0.50
CA SER A 702 41.56 8.30 0.31
C SER A 702 40.68 7.05 0.23
N HIS A 703 40.91 6.21 -0.79
CA HIS A 703 40.25 4.92 -0.94
C HIS A 703 40.74 3.95 0.13
N GLN A 704 39.84 3.28 0.85
CA GLN A 704 40.25 2.25 1.80
C GLN A 704 40.81 1.04 1.04
N THR A 705 42.12 0.82 1.10
CA THR A 705 42.69 -0.52 0.93
C THR A 705 42.44 -1.30 2.21
N GLN A 706 42.03 -2.56 2.06
CA GLN A 706 41.41 -3.43 3.07
C GLN A 706 42.33 -3.87 4.24
N SER A 707 43.25 -3.02 4.74
CA SER A 707 44.21 -3.38 5.80
C SER A 707 44.49 -2.30 6.87
N SER A 708 43.49 -1.52 7.28
CA SER A 708 43.60 -0.70 8.51
C SER A 708 42.28 -0.71 9.28
N ARG A 709 42.35 -1.26 10.49
CA ARG A 709 41.27 -1.77 11.35
C ARG A 709 41.17 -0.91 12.61
N ALA A 710 40.04 -1.03 13.31
CA ALA A 710 39.88 -0.95 14.78
C ALA A 710 39.53 0.40 15.46
N SER A 711 38.62 0.26 16.44
CA SER A 711 38.20 1.21 17.49
C SER A 711 39.36 1.59 18.43
N PRO A 712 39.25 2.70 19.20
CA PRO A 712 40.40 3.29 19.88
C PRO A 712 40.70 2.65 21.25
N ALA A 713 41.98 2.52 21.57
CA ALA A 713 42.46 2.38 22.94
C ALA A 713 43.78 3.15 23.13
N LEU A 714 43.73 4.05 24.11
CA LEU A 714 44.75 4.56 25.06
C LEU A 714 46.25 4.56 24.72
N ALA A 715 46.84 5.69 25.12
CA ALA A 715 48.24 6.11 25.02
C ALA A 715 49.25 5.23 25.79
N ASP A 716 50.46 5.14 25.22
CA ASP A 716 51.78 5.48 25.80
C ASP A 716 52.89 4.52 25.34
N GLY A 717 54.08 5.09 25.05
CA GLY A 717 55.36 4.39 25.20
C GLY A 717 56.19 4.15 23.93
N GLU A 718 57.37 4.77 23.90
CA GLU A 718 58.46 4.64 22.93
C GLU A 718 59.07 3.23 22.81
N GLY A 719 59.73 2.92 21.67
CA GLY A 719 60.91 2.05 21.66
C GLY A 719 61.01 0.95 20.59
N LEU A 720 61.92 1.19 19.63
CA LEU A 720 62.81 0.28 18.89
C LEU A 720 62.35 -1.05 18.24
N ALA A 721 62.95 -1.29 17.07
CA ALA A 721 62.74 -2.37 16.12
C ALA A 721 63.17 -3.78 16.57
N GLU A 722 62.42 -4.81 16.15
CA GLU A 722 62.92 -6.10 15.64
C GLU A 722 61.76 -6.94 15.06
N ALA A 723 62.00 -7.70 13.98
CA ALA A 723 61.02 -8.60 13.34
C ALA A 723 61.21 -10.05 13.80
N PRO A 724 60.14 -10.76 14.24
CA PRO A 724 59.92 -12.17 13.83
C PRO A 724 58.40 -12.61 13.90
N PRO A 725 58.03 -13.91 13.82
CA PRO A 725 57.89 -14.82 12.67
C PRO A 725 56.39 -15.21 12.42
N PRO A 726 55.99 -16.14 11.52
CA PRO A 726 54.58 -16.29 11.14
C PRO A 726 53.79 -17.05 12.20
N ALA A 727 52.76 -16.41 12.77
CA ALA A 727 51.88 -17.03 13.74
C ALA A 727 50.78 -17.86 13.06
N ASN A 728 50.79 -19.18 13.28
CA ASN A 728 49.76 -20.16 12.90
C ASN A 728 48.39 -19.96 13.61
N LEU A 729 48.11 -18.75 14.08
CA LEU A 729 46.92 -18.39 14.84
C LEU A 729 45.61 -18.56 14.05
N PRO A 730 45.52 -18.27 12.74
CA PRO A 730 44.28 -18.45 11.98
C PRO A 730 43.87 -19.93 11.88
N VAL A 731 44.85 -20.83 11.75
CA VAL A 731 44.62 -22.27 11.63
C VAL A 731 44.17 -22.85 12.97
N LEU A 732 44.75 -22.37 14.08
CA LEU A 732 44.34 -22.78 15.42
C LEU A 732 42.90 -22.32 15.72
N ILE A 733 42.56 -21.07 15.39
CA ILE A 733 41.19 -20.55 15.58
C ILE A 733 40.19 -21.33 14.73
N ALA A 734 40.49 -21.58 13.45
CA ALA A 734 39.60 -22.36 12.58
C ALA A 734 39.40 -23.80 13.11
N SER A 735 40.47 -24.44 13.61
CA SER A 735 40.38 -25.78 14.19
C SER A 735 39.53 -25.81 15.46
N LEU A 736 39.67 -24.81 16.34
CA LEU A 736 38.89 -24.70 17.58
C LEU A 736 37.41 -24.39 17.29
N SER A 737 37.12 -23.57 16.28
CA SER A 737 35.75 -23.31 15.83
C SER A 737 35.08 -24.57 15.26
N CYS A 738 35.79 -25.37 14.46
CA CYS A 738 35.27 -26.65 13.97
C CYS A 738 34.98 -27.64 15.11
N VAL A 739 35.87 -27.74 16.10
CA VAL A 739 35.65 -28.59 17.28
C VAL A 739 34.43 -28.14 18.07
N LEU A 740 34.26 -26.83 18.28
CA LEU A 740 33.10 -26.28 19.00
C LEU A 740 31.77 -26.62 18.30
N ILE A 741 31.71 -26.50 16.97
CA ILE A 741 30.51 -26.83 16.20
C ILE A 741 30.16 -28.32 16.31
N VAL A 742 31.18 -29.20 16.23
CA VAL A 742 30.97 -30.65 16.40
C VAL A 742 30.48 -30.98 17.80
N VAL A 743 31.04 -30.35 18.84
CA VAL A 743 30.58 -30.55 20.23
C VAL A 743 29.13 -30.12 20.39
N ILE A 744 28.73 -28.96 19.86
CA ILE A 744 27.33 -28.49 19.92
C ILE A 744 26.40 -29.48 19.23
N PHE A 745 26.77 -29.99 18.04
CA PHE A 745 25.97 -30.97 17.31
C PHE A 745 25.82 -32.29 18.07
N VAL A 746 26.91 -32.80 18.67
CA VAL A 746 26.88 -34.01 19.49
C VAL A 746 26.02 -33.80 20.75
N THR A 747 26.11 -32.63 21.38
CA THR A 747 25.31 -32.30 22.56
C THR A 747 23.82 -32.25 22.23
N ILE A 748 23.45 -31.59 21.13
CA ILE A 748 22.06 -31.57 20.64
C ILE A 748 21.59 -32.98 20.29
N PHE A 749 22.42 -33.77 19.61
CA PHE A 749 22.09 -35.15 19.26
C PHE A 749 21.87 -36.03 20.49
N LEU A 750 22.70 -35.90 21.53
CA LEU A 750 22.54 -36.64 22.78
C LEU A 750 21.31 -36.19 23.58
N VAL A 751 20.99 -34.89 23.60
CA VAL A 751 19.76 -34.37 24.23
C VAL A 751 18.52 -34.88 23.50
N LEU A 752 18.56 -34.97 22.16
CA LEU A 752 17.48 -35.52 21.35
C LEU A 752 17.33 -37.03 21.58
N GLN A 753 18.44 -37.78 21.68
CA GLN A 753 18.43 -39.22 22.01
C GLN A 753 17.93 -39.49 23.44
N ALA A 754 18.26 -38.62 24.40
CA ALA A 754 17.77 -38.71 25.78
C ALA A 754 16.26 -38.42 25.88
N ARG A 755 15.73 -37.54 25.03
CA ARG A 755 14.28 -37.26 24.94
C ARG A 755 13.51 -38.29 24.12
N SER A 756 14.15 -39.03 23.22
CA SER A 756 13.49 -40.02 22.36
C SER A 756 13.48 -41.46 22.90
N GLY A 757 14.07 -41.73 24.07
CA GLY A 757 14.00 -43.03 24.75
C GLY A 757 14.77 -44.15 24.02
N PHE A 758 15.95 -44.52 24.54
CA PHE A 758 16.75 -45.63 24.01
C PHE A 758 16.19 -46.98 24.50
N SER A 759 15.86 -47.90 23.59
CA SER A 759 15.49 -49.28 23.92
C SER A 759 16.42 -50.28 23.22
N LEU A 760 17.21 -51.01 24.00
CA LEU A 760 17.96 -52.20 23.59
C LEU A 760 17.55 -53.38 24.47
N ARG A 761 17.28 -54.50 23.80
CA ARG A 761 16.72 -55.78 24.27
C ARG A 761 17.35 -56.35 25.57
N GLY A 762 16.48 -56.84 26.46
CA GLY A 762 16.50 -58.25 26.90
C GLY A 762 16.82 -58.58 28.38
N VAL A 763 15.80 -59.16 29.04
CA VAL A 763 15.81 -60.06 30.22
C VAL A 763 15.38 -59.48 31.59
N LYS A 764 14.51 -60.28 32.24
CA LYS A 764 13.54 -60.07 33.33
C LYS A 764 14.14 -59.95 34.75
N VAL A 765 13.39 -59.32 35.69
CA VAL A 765 12.70 -59.95 36.87
C VAL A 765 12.15 -58.90 37.88
N TYR A 766 10.80 -58.90 38.05
CA TYR A 766 9.88 -58.60 39.20
C TYR A 766 10.10 -57.39 40.16
N ALA A 767 9.11 -56.66 40.70
CA ALA A 767 7.63 -56.79 40.80
C ALA A 767 6.96 -55.47 41.33
N LEU A 768 5.60 -55.47 41.30
CA LEU A 768 4.58 -54.62 41.97
C LEU A 768 4.36 -53.21 41.38
N ASP A 769 3.15 -52.74 41.04
CA ASP A 769 1.78 -53.23 41.26
C ASP A 769 0.82 -52.61 40.21
N SER A 770 -0.16 -53.41 39.76
CA SER A 770 -1.48 -53.12 39.12
C SER A 770 -1.74 -51.80 38.34
N GLY A 771 -2.13 -51.74 37.04
CA GLY A 771 -2.97 -52.61 36.19
C GLY A 771 -4.47 -52.28 36.39
N ILE A 772 -5.29 -51.81 35.42
CA ILE A 772 -5.87 -52.52 34.24
C ILE A 772 -6.79 -51.49 33.49
N ILE A 773 -6.59 -51.14 32.21
CA ILE A 773 -7.12 -51.68 30.91
C ILE A 773 -8.63 -51.46 30.63
N SER A 774 -8.99 -50.83 29.49
CA SER A 774 -9.60 -51.52 28.31
C SER A 774 -10.33 -50.58 27.31
N TYR A 775 -10.12 -50.82 26.01
CA TYR A 775 -10.99 -50.40 24.90
C TYR A 775 -11.94 -51.56 24.52
N LYS A 776 -13.23 -51.25 24.32
CA LYS A 776 -14.26 -52.00 23.54
C LYS A 776 -15.33 -50.95 23.17
N GLY A 777 -15.79 -50.77 21.94
CA GLY A 777 -16.47 -51.74 21.07
C GLY A 777 -17.98 -51.46 21.10
N LEU A 778 -18.55 -50.98 19.98
CA LEU A 778 -19.98 -50.66 19.71
C LEU A 778 -20.97 -51.78 20.07
N PRO A 779 -22.27 -51.49 20.32
CA PRO A 779 -23.34 -51.53 19.28
C PRO A 779 -24.37 -50.36 19.41
N SER A 780 -24.89 -49.75 18.33
CA SER A 780 -26.09 -50.05 17.51
C SER A 780 -27.47 -50.02 18.21
N ASP A 781 -28.27 -49.03 17.77
CA ASP A 781 -29.74 -48.97 17.61
C ASP A 781 -30.68 -48.59 18.76
N ILE A 782 -31.78 -47.93 18.33
CA ILE A 782 -33.12 -47.72 18.94
C ILE A 782 -33.17 -46.55 19.97
N TRP A 783 -33.82 -45.40 19.74
CA TRP A 783 -35.23 -45.17 19.34
C TRP A 783 -35.46 -43.88 18.52
N GLN A 784 -36.47 -43.98 17.67
CA GLN A 784 -37.13 -42.99 16.83
C GLN A 784 -38.14 -42.12 17.63
N GLU A 785 -38.48 -40.98 17.01
CA GLU A 785 -39.77 -40.26 17.05
C GLU A 785 -40.26 -39.59 18.35
N GLU A 786 -40.41 -38.26 18.32
CA GLU A 786 -41.70 -37.54 18.17
C GLU A 786 -41.49 -36.04 18.48
N GLY A 787 -42.04 -35.14 17.64
CA GLY A 787 -42.46 -33.78 18.09
C GLY A 787 -43.92 -33.85 18.57
N PRO A 788 -44.66 -32.75 18.83
CA PRO A 788 -44.32 -31.31 18.79
C PRO A 788 -44.89 -30.48 19.99
N SER A 789 -44.74 -29.15 19.90
CA SER A 789 -45.70 -28.09 20.32
C SER A 789 -45.73 -27.50 21.75
N GLU A 790 -45.97 -26.17 21.75
CA GLU A 790 -46.45 -25.25 22.82
C GLU A 790 -45.47 -24.90 23.95
N SER A 791 -45.45 -23.70 24.54
CA SER A 791 -45.99 -22.35 24.30
C SER A 791 -45.25 -21.42 25.28
N ASP A 792 -45.45 -20.10 25.12
CA ASP A 792 -45.14 -19.03 26.09
C ASP A 792 -43.65 -18.65 26.20
N GLY A 793 -43.22 -17.41 25.94
CA GLY A 793 -43.87 -16.14 26.21
C GLY A 793 -43.20 -15.56 27.44
N GLU A 794 -42.16 -14.75 27.28
CA GLU A 794 -41.69 -13.83 28.31
C GLU A 794 -40.70 -12.81 27.73
N ASP A 795 -40.97 -11.56 28.08
CA ASP A 795 -40.21 -10.35 27.80
C ASP A 795 -38.75 -10.48 28.26
N TYR A 796 -37.82 -9.98 27.44
CA TYR A 796 -36.48 -9.63 27.90
C TYR A 796 -36.17 -8.18 27.55
N GLU A 797 -36.60 -7.28 28.45
CA GLU A 797 -35.78 -6.14 28.82
C GLU A 797 -34.43 -6.68 29.32
N ALA A 798 -33.34 -6.33 28.63
CA ALA A 798 -32.00 -6.45 29.19
C ALA A 798 -31.46 -5.04 29.40
N HIS A 799 -31.75 -4.53 30.60
CA HIS A 799 -31.12 -3.35 31.15
C HIS A 799 -29.60 -3.47 31.14
N SER A 800 -28.98 -2.39 30.68
CA SER A 800 -27.67 -1.95 31.12
C SER A 800 -27.69 -1.75 32.63
N GLU A 801 -26.97 -2.57 33.39
CA GLU A 801 -26.55 -2.22 34.74
C GLU A 801 -25.05 -2.42 34.91
N ARG A 802 -24.36 -1.28 35.05
CA ARG A 802 -23.09 -1.16 35.72
C ARG A 802 -23.34 -1.17 37.23
N THR A 803 -22.71 -2.08 37.96
CA THR A 803 -22.47 -1.86 39.40
C THR A 803 -21.18 -2.56 39.85
N ALA A 804 -20.31 -1.75 40.45
CA ALA A 804 -19.02 -2.12 41.01
C ALA A 804 -19.16 -2.67 42.45
N PHE A 805 -18.25 -3.57 42.86
CA PHE A 805 -17.81 -3.67 44.26
C PHE A 805 -16.33 -4.07 44.36
N ILE A 806 -15.61 -3.33 45.19
CA ILE A 806 -14.22 -3.47 45.60
C ILE A 806 -14.09 -4.59 46.63
N ARG A 807 -13.03 -5.41 46.57
CA ARG A 807 -12.32 -5.85 47.79
C ARG A 807 -10.90 -6.35 47.52
N ASP A 808 -9.93 -5.62 48.07
CA ASP A 808 -8.61 -6.11 48.44
C ASP A 808 -8.74 -7.34 49.35
N GLN A 809 -7.93 -8.38 49.12
CA GLN A 809 -6.84 -8.75 50.02
C GLN A 809 -6.12 -10.04 49.59
N SER A 810 -4.79 -9.93 49.69
CA SER A 810 -3.72 -10.91 49.77
C SER A 810 -3.99 -12.22 50.54
N ALA A 811 -3.13 -13.21 50.25
CA ALA A 811 -2.85 -14.49 50.94
C ALA A 811 -3.89 -15.60 50.67
N LEU A 812 -3.56 -16.77 50.11
CA LEU A 812 -2.38 -17.63 50.22
C LEU A 812 -2.14 -18.38 48.90
#